data_AF-A0AAC9NHJ6-F1
#
_entry.id   AF-A0AAC9NHJ6-F1
#
_cell.length_a   1.000
_cell.length_b   1.000
_cell.length_c   1.000
_cell.angle_alpha   90.00
_cell.angle_beta   90.00
_cell.angle_gamma   90.00
#
_symmetry.space_group_name_H-M   'P 1'
#
loop_
_entity.id
_entity.type
_entity.pdbx_description
1 polymer ?
#
loop_
_entity_poly.entity_id
_entity_poly.type
_entity_poly.pdbx_seq_one_letter_code
_entity_poly.pdbx_strand_id
1 'polypeptide(L)'
;MKDILTTEKQNRFYSHKIADKYFFGGYFNLASNNIYEVFEEVNKRNTFGKLAKRDNGNLKNYIIHVFKDELSISDFEKRVAIFASYFPILETVDKKSIKERNRTIDLTLSQRIRQFREMLISLVTAVDQLRNFYTHYHHSEIVIENKVLDFLNSSFVSTALHVKDKYLKTDKTKEFLKETIAAELDILIEAYKKKQIEKKNTRFKANKREDILNAIYNEAFWSFINDKDKETVVAKGADAYFEKNHHKSNDPDFALNISEKGIVYLLSFFLTNKEMDSLKANLTGFKGKVDRESGNSIKYMATQRIYSFHTYRGLKQKIRTSEEGVKETLLMQMIDELSKVPNVVYQHLSTTQQNSFIEDWNEYYKDYEDDVETDDLSRVIHPVIRKRYEDRFNYFAIRFLDEFFDFPTLRFQVHLGDYVHDRRTKQLGKVESDRIIKEKVTVFARLKDINSAKASYFHSLEEQDKEELDNKWTLFPNPSYDFPKEHTLQHQGEQKNAGKIGIYVKLRDTQYKEKAALEEARKSLNPKERSATKASKYDIITQIIEANDNVKSEKPLVFTGQPIAYLSMNDIHSMLFSLLTDNAELKKTPEEVEAKLIDQIGKQINEILSKDTDTKILKKYKDNDLKETDTDKITRDLARDKEEIEKLILEQKQRADDYNYTSSTKFNIDKSRKRKHLLFNAEKGKIGVWLANDIKRFMFKESKSKWKGYQHTELQKLFAYFDTSKSDLELILSDMVMVKDYPIELIDLVRKSRTLVDFLNKYLEARLGYIENVITRVKNSIGTPQFKTVRKECFAFLKESNYTVASLDKQIERILSMPLFIERGFMDSKPTMLEGKSYQQHKEDFADWFVHYKENSNYQNFYDTEVYEIITEDKREQAKVTKKIKQQQKNDVFTLMMVNYMLEEVLKLPSNDRLSLNELYQTKEERIVNKQVAKDTQERNKNYIWNKVVDLQLCEGLVRIDKVKLKDIGNFRKYENDSRVKEFLTYQSDIVWSAYLSNEVDSNKLYVIERQLDNYESIRSKELLKEVQEIECSVYNQVANKESLKQSGNENFKQYVLQGLLPIGMDVREMLILSTDVKFKKEEIIQLGQAGEVEQDLYSLIYIRNKFAHNQLPIKEFFDFCENNYRSISDNEYYAEYYMEIFRSIKEKYAN
;
A
#
# COMPACT_ATOMS: atom_id res chain seq x y z
N MET A 1 -33.50 -31.49 3.31
CA MET A 1 -32.45 -32.17 2.54
C MET A 1 -31.13 -32.09 3.31
N LYS A 2 -30.90 -33.01 4.24
CA LYS A 2 -29.74 -32.98 5.17
C LYS A 2 -28.72 -34.10 4.94
N ASP A 3 -28.86 -34.90 3.89
CA ASP A 3 -28.10 -36.15 3.70
C ASP A 3 -27.44 -36.33 2.31
N ILE A 4 -27.09 -35.26 1.60
CA ILE A 4 -26.29 -35.36 0.36
C ILE A 4 -25.05 -34.46 0.42
N LEU A 5 -24.23 -34.69 1.44
CA LEU A 5 -22.79 -34.38 1.42
C LEU A 5 -22.07 -35.63 1.92
N THR A 6 -22.21 -36.71 1.15
CA THR A 6 -21.30 -37.86 1.23
C THR A 6 -19.89 -37.34 1.04
N THR A 7 -19.08 -37.51 2.09
CA THR A 7 -17.63 -37.34 2.11
C THR A 7 -16.97 -38.14 0.98
N GLU A 8 -16.72 -37.49 -0.16
CA GLU A 8 -15.55 -37.86 -0.95
C GLU A 8 -14.31 -37.58 -0.10
N LYS A 9 -13.52 -38.62 0.17
CA LYS A 9 -12.20 -38.45 0.78
C LYS A 9 -11.36 -37.60 -0.18
N GLN A 10 -11.21 -36.31 0.10
CA GLN A 10 -10.23 -35.46 -0.60
C GLN A 10 -8.87 -36.17 -0.60
N ASN A 11 -8.37 -36.52 -1.79
CA ASN A 11 -7.00 -37.04 -1.96
C ASN A 11 -6.02 -35.99 -1.44
N ARG A 12 -5.22 -36.37 -0.44
CA ARG A 12 -4.17 -35.50 0.12
C ARG A 12 -2.89 -35.70 -0.66
N PHE A 13 -2.20 -34.60 -0.98
CA PHE A 13 -0.91 -34.64 -1.67
C PHE A 13 0.24 -34.59 -0.68
N TYR A 14 1.36 -35.22 -1.05
CA TYR A 14 2.57 -35.30 -0.24
C TYR A 14 3.77 -34.85 -1.05
N SER A 15 4.53 -33.89 -0.50
CA SER A 15 5.67 -33.28 -1.20
C SER A 15 6.79 -34.25 -1.56
N HIS A 16 6.83 -35.42 -0.92
CA HIS A 16 7.88 -36.43 -1.03
C HIS A 16 7.47 -37.68 -1.80
N LYS A 17 6.35 -37.63 -2.55
CA LYS A 17 5.90 -38.71 -3.43
C LYS A 17 6.10 -38.31 -4.88
N ILE A 18 6.75 -39.17 -5.67
CA ILE A 18 6.93 -38.96 -7.11
C ILE A 18 5.57 -38.75 -7.79
N ALA A 19 4.58 -39.55 -7.42
CA ALA A 19 3.22 -39.49 -7.93
C ALA A 19 2.48 -38.17 -7.63
N ASP A 20 2.97 -37.34 -6.70
CA ASP A 20 2.34 -36.04 -6.35
C ASP A 20 3.18 -34.84 -6.85
N LYS A 21 4.26 -35.07 -7.61
CA LYS A 21 5.18 -34.00 -8.05
C LYS A 21 4.47 -32.89 -8.80
N TYR A 22 3.57 -33.24 -9.72
CA TYR A 22 2.80 -32.30 -10.53
C TYR A 22 2.06 -31.25 -9.69
N PHE A 23 1.52 -31.64 -8.53
CA PHE A 23 0.72 -30.76 -7.66
C PHE A 23 1.58 -29.63 -7.11
N PHE A 24 2.74 -29.96 -6.54
CA PHE A 24 3.70 -28.96 -6.04
C PHE A 24 4.34 -28.18 -7.20
N GLY A 25 4.57 -28.83 -8.35
CA GLY A 25 5.09 -28.20 -9.57
C GLY A 25 4.21 -27.03 -10.05
N GLY A 26 2.89 -27.17 -9.95
CA GLY A 26 1.95 -26.08 -10.26
C GLY A 26 2.14 -24.84 -9.38
N TYR A 27 2.29 -25.02 -8.06
CA TYR A 27 2.53 -23.90 -7.14
C TYR A 27 3.93 -23.30 -7.25
N PHE A 28 4.95 -24.11 -7.58
CA PHE A 28 6.28 -23.58 -7.87
C PHE A 28 6.32 -22.80 -9.20
N ASN A 29 5.55 -23.20 -10.22
CA ASN A 29 5.35 -22.41 -11.43
C ASN A 29 4.71 -21.05 -11.12
N LEU A 30 3.67 -21.02 -10.28
CA LEU A 30 3.05 -19.78 -9.81
C LEU A 30 4.05 -18.88 -9.06
N ALA A 31 4.79 -19.45 -8.10
CA ALA A 31 5.80 -18.70 -7.34
C ALA A 31 6.88 -18.11 -8.26
N SER A 32 7.38 -18.90 -9.22
CA SER A 32 8.35 -18.46 -10.23
C SER A 32 7.80 -17.33 -11.11
N ASN A 33 6.54 -17.45 -11.54
CA ASN A 33 5.86 -16.41 -12.31
C ASN A 33 5.71 -15.11 -11.52
N ASN A 34 5.25 -15.18 -10.27
CA ASN A 34 5.11 -14.04 -9.38
C ASN A 34 6.46 -13.33 -9.12
N ILE A 35 7.54 -14.09 -8.94
CA ILE A 35 8.89 -13.52 -8.85
C ILE A 35 9.22 -12.73 -10.12
N TYR A 36 9.08 -13.35 -11.28
CA TYR A 36 9.46 -12.71 -12.53
C TYR A 36 8.62 -11.45 -12.83
N GLU A 37 7.30 -11.51 -12.63
CA GLU A 37 6.42 -10.36 -12.82
C GLU A 37 6.77 -9.18 -11.92
N VAL A 38 7.13 -9.42 -10.65
CA VAL A 38 7.57 -8.33 -9.74
C VAL A 38 8.86 -7.71 -10.24
N PHE A 39 9.82 -8.51 -10.69
CA PHE A 39 11.08 -7.99 -11.21
C PHE A 39 10.87 -7.18 -12.49
N GLU A 40 10.01 -7.65 -13.41
CA GLU A 40 9.60 -6.88 -14.58
C GLU A 40 8.85 -5.60 -14.19
N GLU A 41 7.94 -5.63 -13.22
CA GLU A 41 7.25 -4.43 -12.76
C GLU A 41 8.24 -3.40 -12.18
N VAL A 42 9.25 -3.84 -11.42
CA VAL A 42 10.32 -2.98 -10.90
C VAL A 42 11.19 -2.38 -12.03
N ASN A 43 11.40 -3.13 -13.12
CA ASN A 43 12.06 -2.64 -14.34
C ASN A 43 11.21 -1.61 -15.06
N LYS A 44 9.92 -1.88 -15.31
CA LYS A 44 8.97 -0.94 -15.93
C LYS A 44 8.82 0.35 -15.12
N ARG A 45 8.95 0.26 -13.80
CA ARG A 45 9.05 1.43 -12.89
C ARG A 45 10.32 2.27 -13.11
N ASN A 46 11.17 1.85 -14.05
CA ASN A 46 12.40 2.47 -14.49
C ASN A 46 13.35 2.69 -13.31
N THR A 47 13.46 1.74 -12.36
CA THR A 47 14.05 2.04 -11.06
C THR A 47 15.55 1.74 -10.97
N PHE A 48 16.03 0.61 -11.51
CA PHE A 48 17.40 0.10 -11.20
C PHE A 48 18.15 -0.63 -12.33
N GLY A 49 17.71 -0.55 -13.60
CA GLY A 49 18.33 -1.21 -14.76
C GLY A 49 17.32 -2.02 -15.60
N LYS A 50 17.75 -2.63 -16.71
CA LYS A 50 16.93 -3.53 -17.54
C LYS A 50 17.26 -5.00 -17.22
N LEU A 51 16.23 -5.84 -17.08
CA LEU A 51 16.37 -7.31 -17.09
C LEU A 51 16.24 -7.79 -18.54
N ALA A 52 17.13 -8.67 -18.99
CA ALA A 52 16.95 -9.37 -20.26
C ALA A 52 15.82 -10.43 -20.14
N LYS A 53 15.30 -10.93 -21.27
CA LYS A 53 14.20 -11.91 -21.32
C LYS A 53 14.43 -13.12 -20.38
N ARG A 54 13.34 -13.76 -19.93
CA ARG A 54 13.29 -14.92 -19.00
C ARG A 54 14.49 -15.88 -19.13
N ASP A 55 15.41 -15.78 -18.18
CA ASP A 55 16.47 -16.75 -17.87
C ASP A 55 16.96 -16.48 -16.43
N ASN A 56 17.21 -17.52 -15.64
CA ASN A 56 17.72 -17.37 -14.27
C ASN A 56 19.16 -16.85 -14.22
N GLY A 57 19.96 -17.13 -15.25
CA GLY A 57 21.25 -16.46 -15.44
C GLY A 57 21.08 -14.94 -15.49
N ASN A 58 20.00 -14.47 -16.12
CA ASN A 58 19.67 -13.04 -16.19
C ASN A 58 19.17 -12.48 -14.85
N LEU A 59 18.39 -13.24 -14.07
CA LEU A 59 17.85 -12.77 -12.79
C LEU A 59 18.93 -12.62 -11.70
N LYS A 60 19.87 -13.57 -11.59
CA LYS A 60 21.02 -13.46 -10.67
C LYS A 60 21.87 -12.25 -11.01
N ASN A 61 22.22 -12.08 -12.27
CA ASN A 61 23.03 -10.96 -12.74
C ASN A 61 22.31 -9.62 -12.51
N TYR A 62 21.00 -9.59 -12.71
CA TYR A 62 20.18 -8.42 -12.40
C TYR A 62 20.19 -8.10 -10.89
N ILE A 63 20.01 -9.09 -10.01
CA ILE A 63 20.10 -8.87 -8.56
C ILE A 63 21.48 -8.32 -8.16
N ILE A 64 22.56 -8.80 -8.77
CA ILE A 64 23.92 -8.28 -8.54
C ILE A 64 24.03 -6.82 -9.00
N HIS A 65 23.51 -6.50 -10.18
CA HIS A 65 23.50 -5.14 -10.71
C HIS A 65 22.69 -4.18 -9.83
N VAL A 66 21.51 -4.62 -9.38
CA VAL A 66 20.62 -3.85 -8.52
C VAL A 66 21.20 -3.69 -7.11
N PHE A 67 21.95 -4.65 -6.58
CA PHE A 67 22.51 -4.58 -5.24
C PHE A 67 24.05 -4.61 -5.26
N LYS A 68 24.69 -3.67 -5.96
CA LYS A 68 26.16 -3.53 -6.02
C LYS A 68 26.78 -3.13 -4.67
N ASP A 69 28.06 -3.48 -4.48
CA ASP A 69 28.76 -3.34 -3.19
C ASP A 69 28.96 -1.87 -2.78
N GLU A 70 29.05 -0.98 -3.77
CA GLU A 70 29.31 0.45 -3.59
C GLU A 70 28.04 1.25 -3.29
N LEU A 71 26.84 0.66 -3.19
CA LEU A 71 25.62 1.44 -2.98
C LEU A 71 25.64 2.27 -1.70
N SER A 72 25.15 3.51 -1.80
CA SER A 72 24.85 4.34 -0.63
C SER A 72 23.78 3.70 0.27
N ILE A 73 23.79 4.03 1.56
CA ILE A 73 22.82 3.49 2.52
C ILE A 73 21.39 3.85 2.10
N SER A 74 21.20 5.08 1.64
CA SER A 74 19.91 5.57 1.16
C SER A 74 19.38 4.75 -0.03
N ASP A 75 20.23 4.46 -1.02
CA ASP A 75 19.80 3.74 -2.21
C ASP A 75 19.57 2.25 -1.93
N PHE A 76 20.38 1.63 -1.05
CA PHE A 76 20.14 0.26 -0.59
C PHE A 76 18.78 0.12 0.11
N GLU A 77 18.50 0.94 1.13
CA GLU A 77 17.24 0.86 1.88
C GLU A 77 16.02 1.14 0.99
N LYS A 78 16.15 2.06 0.03
CA LYS A 78 15.10 2.35 -0.94
C LYS A 78 14.81 1.15 -1.85
N ARG A 79 15.85 0.45 -2.33
CA ARG A 79 15.71 -0.77 -3.14
C ARG A 79 15.03 -1.87 -2.34
N VAL A 80 15.50 -2.15 -1.13
CA VAL A 80 14.89 -3.14 -0.22
C VAL A 80 13.41 -2.81 0.01
N ALA A 81 13.07 -1.56 0.32
CA ALA A 81 11.68 -1.16 0.58
C ALA A 81 10.76 -1.35 -0.64
N ILE A 82 11.25 -1.15 -1.86
CA ILE A 82 10.48 -1.38 -3.08
C ILE A 82 10.17 -2.87 -3.24
N PHE A 83 11.17 -3.74 -3.17
CA PHE A 83 10.93 -5.18 -3.28
C PHE A 83 10.13 -5.74 -2.10
N ALA A 84 10.38 -5.28 -0.87
CA ALA A 84 9.65 -5.65 0.33
C ALA A 84 8.15 -5.30 0.26
N SER A 85 7.80 -4.27 -0.52
CA SER A 85 6.41 -3.90 -0.74
C SER A 85 5.62 -4.94 -1.56
N TYR A 86 6.33 -5.85 -2.25
CA TYR A 86 5.78 -7.02 -2.94
C TYR A 86 6.00 -8.30 -2.13
N PHE A 87 7.25 -8.54 -1.69
CA PHE A 87 7.70 -9.71 -0.95
C PHE A 87 8.11 -9.30 0.49
N PRO A 88 7.18 -9.31 1.46
CA PRO A 88 7.44 -8.83 2.83
C PRO A 88 8.61 -9.52 3.53
N ILE A 89 8.92 -10.78 3.17
CA ILE A 89 10.05 -11.53 3.72
C ILE A 89 11.38 -10.78 3.59
N LEU A 90 11.53 -9.92 2.58
CA LEU A 90 12.77 -9.19 2.32
C LEU A 90 13.11 -8.17 3.42
N GLU A 91 12.14 -7.72 4.22
CA GLU A 91 12.43 -6.94 5.44
C GLU A 91 13.14 -7.79 6.49
N THR A 92 12.91 -9.10 6.51
CA THR A 92 13.56 -10.07 7.41
C THR A 92 14.92 -10.51 6.87
N VAL A 93 15.10 -10.51 5.55
CA VAL A 93 16.40 -10.75 4.90
C VAL A 93 17.38 -9.62 5.21
N ASP A 94 16.92 -8.37 5.27
CA ASP A 94 17.71 -7.19 5.61
C ASP A 94 18.10 -7.15 7.10
N LYS A 95 19.21 -7.80 7.45
CA LYS A 95 19.77 -7.81 8.80
C LYS A 95 20.69 -6.60 9.02
N LYS A 96 20.43 -5.83 10.08
CA LYS A 96 21.30 -4.72 10.51
C LYS A 96 22.43 -5.17 11.43
N SER A 97 22.24 -6.30 12.10
CA SER A 97 23.20 -6.87 13.04
C SER A 97 23.08 -8.40 13.08
N ILE A 98 24.15 -9.04 13.55
CA ILE A 98 24.25 -10.49 13.75
C ILE A 98 24.58 -10.80 15.21
N LYS A 99 24.21 -12.00 15.67
CA LYS A 99 24.61 -12.49 17.00
C LYS A 99 25.79 -13.44 16.86
N GLU A 100 26.91 -13.11 17.48
CA GLU A 100 28.07 -14.00 17.61
C GLU A 100 28.42 -14.19 19.09
N ARG A 101 28.45 -15.43 19.57
CA ARG A 101 28.92 -15.81 20.92
C ARG A 101 28.40 -14.86 22.03
N ASN A 102 27.08 -14.67 22.07
CA ASN A 102 26.33 -13.79 23.01
C ASN A 102 26.52 -12.26 22.85
N ARG A 103 27.20 -11.80 21.80
CA ARG A 103 27.32 -10.37 21.46
C ARG A 103 26.55 -10.07 20.17
N THR A 104 25.90 -8.91 20.14
CA THR A 104 25.28 -8.40 18.90
C THR A 104 26.29 -7.50 18.21
N ILE A 105 26.63 -7.81 16.97
CA ILE A 105 27.58 -7.08 16.14
C ILE A 105 26.79 -6.39 15.04
N ASP A 106 26.85 -5.07 15.00
CA ASP A 106 26.25 -4.27 13.92
C ASP A 106 27.07 -4.46 12.64
N LEU A 107 26.38 -4.71 11.53
CA LEU A 107 27.04 -4.93 10.24
C LEU A 107 27.45 -3.59 9.62
N THR A 108 28.61 -3.59 8.97
CA THR A 108 28.97 -2.51 8.03
C THR A 108 28.03 -2.55 6.82
N LEU A 109 27.92 -1.43 6.08
CA LEU A 109 27.06 -1.35 4.91
C LEU A 109 27.38 -2.43 3.86
N SER A 110 28.65 -2.59 3.51
CA SER A 110 29.08 -3.58 2.51
C SER A 110 28.75 -5.02 2.93
N GLN A 111 28.90 -5.34 4.22
CA GLN A 111 28.50 -6.65 4.75
C GLN A 111 26.99 -6.85 4.68
N ARG A 112 26.21 -5.83 5.05
CA ARG A 112 24.74 -5.84 4.99
C ARG A 112 24.23 -6.05 3.56
N ILE A 113 24.78 -5.30 2.58
CA ILE A 113 24.44 -5.44 1.15
C ILE A 113 24.76 -6.85 0.66
N ARG A 114 25.98 -7.34 0.92
CA ARG A 114 26.43 -8.67 0.47
C ARG A 114 25.54 -9.78 1.02
N GLN A 115 25.27 -9.77 2.32
CA GLN A 115 24.41 -10.78 2.96
C GLN A 115 22.98 -10.74 2.42
N PHE A 116 22.40 -9.55 2.24
CA PHE A 116 21.07 -9.40 1.65
C PHE A 116 21.03 -9.96 0.22
N ARG A 117 21.99 -9.56 -0.62
CA ARG A 117 22.10 -9.97 -2.02
C ARG A 117 22.25 -11.48 -2.14
N GLU A 118 23.18 -12.07 -1.39
CA GLU A 118 23.45 -13.51 -1.43
C GLU A 118 22.22 -14.30 -0.98
N MET A 119 21.53 -13.87 0.07
CA MET A 119 20.32 -14.55 0.54
C MET A 119 19.18 -14.45 -0.49
N LEU A 120 18.95 -13.27 -1.09
CA LEU A 120 17.93 -13.09 -2.13
C LEU A 120 18.19 -13.99 -3.34
N ILE A 121 19.44 -14.03 -3.84
CA ILE A 121 19.85 -14.93 -4.94
C ILE A 121 19.57 -16.39 -4.57
N SER A 122 19.85 -16.78 -3.34
CA SER A 122 19.72 -18.17 -2.90
C SER A 122 18.26 -18.59 -2.72
N LEU A 123 17.39 -17.69 -2.26
CA LEU A 123 15.96 -17.93 -2.18
C LEU A 123 15.34 -18.10 -3.57
N VAL A 124 15.67 -17.22 -4.52
CA VAL A 124 15.17 -17.31 -5.90
C VAL A 124 15.70 -18.56 -6.60
N THR A 125 16.99 -18.87 -6.43
CA THR A 125 17.60 -20.10 -6.95
C THR A 125 16.93 -21.35 -6.38
N ALA A 126 16.63 -21.37 -5.07
CA ALA A 126 15.95 -22.51 -4.45
C ALA A 126 14.54 -22.73 -5.02
N VAL A 127 13.77 -21.67 -5.25
CA VAL A 127 12.44 -21.75 -5.90
C VAL A 127 12.56 -22.30 -7.32
N ASP A 128 13.55 -21.84 -8.09
CA ASP A 128 13.75 -22.32 -9.45
C ASP A 128 14.20 -23.79 -9.52
N GLN A 129 15.16 -24.19 -8.68
CA GLN A 129 15.60 -25.58 -8.58
C GLN A 129 14.44 -26.51 -8.19
N LEU A 130 13.64 -26.11 -7.18
CA LEU A 130 12.45 -26.86 -6.77
C LEU A 130 11.38 -26.86 -7.86
N ARG A 131 11.20 -25.75 -8.60
CA ARG A 131 10.29 -25.70 -9.74
C ARG A 131 10.69 -26.74 -10.78
N ASN A 132 11.94 -26.73 -11.23
CA ASN A 132 12.43 -27.69 -12.24
C ASN A 132 12.34 -29.14 -11.73
N PHE A 133 12.68 -29.37 -10.46
CA PHE A 133 12.51 -30.68 -9.81
C PHE A 133 11.06 -31.17 -9.87
N TYR A 134 10.09 -30.33 -9.53
CA TYR A 134 8.69 -30.73 -9.39
C TYR A 134 7.90 -30.70 -10.71
N THR A 135 8.31 -29.91 -11.71
CA THR A 135 7.58 -29.80 -12.99
C THR A 135 7.95 -30.87 -13.98
N HIS A 136 9.14 -31.44 -13.88
CA HIS A 136 9.62 -32.45 -14.82
C HIS A 136 9.58 -33.86 -14.23
N TYR A 137 9.42 -34.86 -15.10
CA TYR A 137 9.53 -36.26 -14.71
C TYR A 137 10.92 -36.56 -14.12
N HIS A 138 11.96 -36.36 -14.93
CA HIS A 138 13.36 -36.50 -14.55
C HIS A 138 13.97 -35.14 -14.17
N HIS A 139 14.93 -35.14 -13.24
CA HIS A 139 15.74 -33.96 -12.93
C HIS A 139 17.10 -34.40 -12.37
N SER A 140 18.09 -33.51 -12.40
CA SER A 140 19.34 -33.71 -11.68
C SER A 140 19.13 -33.61 -10.17
N GLU A 141 19.91 -34.34 -9.37
CA GLU A 141 19.86 -34.21 -7.89
C GLU A 141 20.03 -32.75 -7.47
N ILE A 142 19.17 -32.29 -6.55
CA ILE A 142 19.22 -30.92 -6.02
C ILE A 142 19.48 -30.94 -4.52
N VAL A 143 20.33 -30.02 -4.09
CA VAL A 143 20.62 -29.78 -2.67
C VAL A 143 20.42 -28.31 -2.39
N ILE A 144 19.42 -28.00 -1.56
CA ILE A 144 19.15 -26.63 -1.14
C ILE A 144 20.27 -26.18 -0.19
N GLU A 145 20.81 -24.98 -0.40
CA GLU A 145 21.91 -24.47 0.41
C GLU A 145 21.55 -24.35 1.89
N ASN A 146 22.43 -24.82 2.79
CA ASN A 146 22.21 -24.79 4.26
C ASN A 146 21.83 -23.40 4.78
N LYS A 147 22.40 -22.33 4.21
CA LYS A 147 22.08 -20.96 4.62
C LYS A 147 20.62 -20.58 4.37
N VAL A 148 19.98 -21.13 3.33
CA VAL A 148 18.55 -20.94 3.06
C VAL A 148 17.74 -21.68 4.13
N LEU A 149 18.14 -22.89 4.48
CA LEU A 149 17.47 -23.71 5.50
C LEU A 149 17.55 -23.03 6.89
N ASP A 150 18.72 -22.52 7.26
CA ASP A 150 18.95 -21.74 8.49
C ASP A 150 18.11 -20.46 8.51
N PHE A 151 17.98 -19.80 7.37
CA PHE A 151 17.13 -18.61 7.23
C PHE A 151 15.64 -18.96 7.39
N LEU A 152 15.17 -20.04 6.77
CA LEU A 152 13.79 -20.51 6.92
C LEU A 152 13.49 -20.80 8.40
N ASN A 153 14.37 -21.50 9.10
CA ASN A 153 14.21 -21.79 10.53
C ASN A 153 14.17 -20.52 11.38
N SER A 154 15.17 -19.65 11.24
CA SER A 154 15.28 -18.43 12.06
C SER A 154 14.15 -17.44 11.78
N SER A 155 13.74 -17.27 10.52
CA SER A 155 12.60 -16.43 10.15
C SER A 155 11.27 -17.04 10.59
N PHE A 156 11.10 -18.36 10.56
CA PHE A 156 9.90 -19.05 11.06
C PHE A 156 9.71 -18.83 12.56
N VAL A 157 10.78 -18.99 13.35
CA VAL A 157 10.75 -18.72 14.80
C VAL A 157 10.41 -17.26 15.09
N SER A 158 11.07 -16.33 14.40
CA SER A 158 10.78 -14.89 14.53
C SER A 158 9.31 -14.57 14.21
N THR A 159 8.79 -15.17 13.13
CA THR A 159 7.39 -15.01 12.71
C THR A 159 6.42 -15.60 13.73
N ALA A 160 6.68 -16.81 14.22
CA ALA A 160 5.86 -17.45 15.25
C ALA A 160 5.82 -16.64 16.56
N LEU A 161 6.96 -16.10 17.00
CA LEU A 161 7.03 -15.22 18.16
C LEU A 161 6.29 -13.90 17.92
N HIS A 162 6.42 -13.33 16.72
CA HIS A 162 5.69 -12.12 16.35
C HIS A 162 4.17 -12.37 16.37
N VAL A 163 3.68 -13.45 15.77
CA VAL A 163 2.27 -13.82 15.77
C VAL A 163 1.78 -14.09 17.20
N LYS A 164 2.60 -14.76 18.04
CA LYS A 164 2.29 -14.98 19.45
C LYS A 164 2.12 -13.67 20.22
N ASP A 165 3.10 -12.76 20.14
CA ASP A 165 3.16 -11.59 21.04
C ASP A 165 2.46 -10.35 20.49
N LYS A 166 2.37 -10.18 19.16
CA LYS A 166 1.83 -8.99 18.48
C LYS A 166 0.48 -9.20 17.82
N TYR A 167 0.00 -10.45 17.75
CA TYR A 167 -1.33 -10.77 17.23
C TYR A 167 -2.15 -11.48 18.31
N LEU A 168 -1.83 -12.73 18.62
CA LEU A 168 -2.70 -13.61 19.41
C LEU A 168 -2.79 -13.24 20.89
N LYS A 169 -1.69 -12.80 21.51
CA LYS A 169 -1.67 -12.37 22.92
C LYS A 169 -1.98 -10.89 23.13
N THR A 170 -2.44 -10.18 22.10
CA THR A 170 -2.90 -8.80 22.26
C THR A 170 -4.26 -8.76 22.95
N ASP A 171 -4.51 -7.71 23.72
CA ASP A 171 -5.80 -7.54 24.41
C ASP A 171 -6.95 -7.52 23.40
N LYS A 172 -6.75 -6.88 22.23
CA LYS A 172 -7.70 -6.91 21.11
C LYS A 172 -8.13 -8.31 20.70
N THR A 173 -7.18 -9.22 20.47
CA THR A 173 -7.50 -10.58 20.00
C THR A 173 -8.03 -11.44 21.13
N LYS A 174 -7.52 -11.28 22.35
CA LYS A 174 -8.03 -12.01 23.51
C LYS A 174 -9.48 -11.64 23.83
N GLU A 175 -9.82 -10.36 23.80
CA GLU A 175 -11.17 -9.89 24.08
C GLU A 175 -12.14 -10.41 23.02
N PHE A 176 -11.74 -10.31 21.74
CA PHE A 176 -12.51 -10.87 20.65
C PHE A 176 -12.79 -12.38 20.82
N LEU A 177 -11.76 -13.17 21.18
CA LEU A 177 -11.90 -14.62 21.36
C LEU A 177 -12.74 -15.01 22.57
N LYS A 178 -12.71 -14.22 23.65
CA LYS A 178 -13.56 -14.47 24.84
C LYS A 178 -15.04 -14.49 24.46
N GLU A 179 -15.45 -13.69 23.49
CA GLU A 179 -16.84 -13.62 23.03
C GLU A 179 -17.18 -14.68 21.98
N THR A 180 -16.36 -14.83 20.94
CA THR A 180 -16.70 -15.68 19.78
C THR A 180 -16.56 -17.17 20.05
N ILE A 181 -15.57 -17.58 20.83
CA ILE A 181 -15.28 -18.99 21.11
C ILE A 181 -15.39 -19.32 22.61
N ALA A 182 -16.26 -18.62 23.34
CA ALA A 182 -16.43 -18.76 24.79
C ALA A 182 -16.62 -20.22 25.24
N ALA A 183 -17.53 -20.94 24.58
CA ALA A 183 -17.82 -22.34 24.89
C ALA A 183 -16.62 -23.26 24.61
N GLU A 184 -15.88 -23.02 23.52
CA GLU A 184 -14.65 -23.76 23.21
C GLU A 184 -13.57 -23.48 24.26
N LEU A 185 -13.42 -22.22 24.69
CA LEU A 185 -12.46 -21.82 25.73
C LEU A 185 -12.75 -22.50 27.07
N ASP A 186 -14.02 -22.61 27.47
CA ASP A 186 -14.40 -23.32 28.70
C ASP A 186 -14.03 -24.81 28.64
N ILE A 187 -14.29 -25.46 27.50
CA ILE A 187 -13.88 -26.86 27.27
C ILE A 187 -12.35 -26.99 27.35
N LEU A 188 -11.59 -26.09 26.71
CA LEU A 188 -10.14 -26.11 26.73
C LEU A 188 -9.56 -25.87 28.12
N ILE A 189 -10.19 -25.00 28.93
CA ILE A 189 -9.81 -24.75 30.33
C ILE A 189 -9.95 -26.03 31.15
N GLU A 190 -11.09 -26.72 31.04
CA GLU A 190 -11.32 -27.98 31.79
C GLU A 190 -10.40 -29.10 31.31
N ALA A 191 -10.20 -29.25 30.01
CA ALA A 191 -9.24 -30.20 29.45
C ALA A 191 -7.81 -29.93 29.93
N TYR A 192 -7.39 -28.66 29.98
CA TYR A 192 -6.07 -28.27 30.47
C TYR A 192 -5.91 -28.58 31.97
N LYS A 193 -6.93 -28.30 32.80
CA LYS A 193 -6.93 -28.65 34.22
C LYS A 193 -6.76 -30.15 34.42
N LYS A 194 -7.57 -30.97 33.71
CA LYS A 194 -7.49 -32.44 33.75
C LYS A 194 -6.09 -32.94 33.39
N LYS A 195 -5.51 -32.43 32.30
CA LYS A 195 -4.15 -32.77 31.84
C LYS A 195 -3.05 -32.42 32.85
N GLN A 196 -3.21 -31.34 33.63
CA GLN A 196 -2.23 -30.98 34.67
C GLN A 196 -2.35 -31.86 35.92
N ILE A 197 -3.57 -32.26 36.28
CA ILE A 197 -3.85 -33.21 37.37
C ILE A 197 -3.25 -34.58 37.04
N GLU A 198 -3.53 -35.11 35.85
CA GLU A 198 -3.00 -36.39 35.37
C GLU A 198 -1.47 -36.44 35.34
N LYS A 199 -0.81 -35.32 35.00
CA LYS A 199 0.65 -35.19 35.00
C LYS A 199 1.29 -35.08 36.40
N LYS A 200 0.51 -35.15 37.48
CA LYS A 200 0.96 -34.99 38.88
C LYS A 200 1.85 -33.75 39.07
N ASN A 201 1.54 -32.65 38.39
CA ASN A 201 2.35 -31.44 38.44
C ASN A 201 2.13 -30.70 39.77
N THR A 202 2.95 -30.99 40.78
CA THR A 202 2.88 -30.41 42.14
C THR A 202 3.08 -28.89 42.20
N ARG A 203 3.53 -28.28 41.08
CA ARG A 203 3.68 -26.81 40.93
C ARG A 203 2.44 -26.12 40.36
N PHE A 204 1.42 -26.85 39.92
CA PHE A 204 0.20 -26.27 39.37
C PHE A 204 -0.68 -25.69 40.50
N LYS A 205 -0.62 -24.37 40.71
CA LYS A 205 -1.48 -23.60 41.64
C LYS A 205 -2.36 -22.59 40.90
N ALA A 206 -2.88 -22.92 39.72
CA ALA A 206 -3.62 -21.93 38.93
C ALA A 206 -5.12 -21.94 39.25
N ASN A 207 -5.51 -21.23 40.32
CA ASN A 207 -6.93 -20.98 40.64
C ASN A 207 -7.55 -19.88 39.75
N LYS A 208 -6.73 -19.11 39.00
CA LYS A 208 -7.18 -17.99 38.17
C LYS A 208 -7.38 -18.41 36.71
N ARG A 209 -8.60 -18.21 36.20
CA ARG A 209 -9.01 -18.47 34.80
C ARG A 209 -8.04 -17.86 33.78
N GLU A 210 -7.57 -16.65 34.06
CA GLU A 210 -6.72 -15.87 33.15
C GLU A 210 -5.32 -16.47 32.95
N ASP A 211 -4.75 -17.07 34.00
CA ASP A 211 -3.46 -17.76 33.92
C ASP A 211 -3.56 -19.05 33.08
N ILE A 212 -4.68 -19.77 33.22
CA ILE A 212 -4.97 -20.96 32.41
C ILE A 212 -5.16 -20.57 30.94
N LEU A 213 -5.93 -19.51 30.66
CA LEU A 213 -6.09 -18.98 29.30
C LEU A 213 -4.75 -18.59 28.68
N ASN A 214 -3.91 -17.87 29.41
CA ASN A 214 -2.56 -17.54 28.94
C ASN A 214 -1.71 -18.79 28.66
N ALA A 215 -1.86 -19.87 29.44
CA ALA A 215 -1.20 -21.13 29.19
C ALA A 215 -1.70 -21.83 27.92
N ILE A 216 -3.03 -21.85 27.69
CA ILE A 216 -3.66 -22.38 26.47
C ILE A 216 -3.17 -21.61 25.24
N TYR A 217 -3.12 -20.28 25.30
CA TYR A 217 -2.58 -19.45 24.23
C TYR A 217 -1.11 -19.75 23.95
N ASN A 218 -0.29 -20.03 24.98
CA ASN A 218 1.11 -20.42 24.77
C ASN A 218 1.21 -21.85 24.19
N GLU A 219 0.32 -22.77 24.58
CA GLU A 219 0.27 -24.15 24.08
C GLU A 219 -0.01 -24.23 22.57
N ALA A 220 -0.78 -23.29 22.03
CA ALA A 220 -0.98 -23.14 20.58
C ALA A 220 0.34 -22.96 19.81
N PHE A 221 1.39 -22.43 20.45
CA PHE A 221 2.71 -22.25 19.85
C PHE A 221 3.70 -23.35 20.18
N TRP A 222 3.38 -24.25 21.13
CA TRP A 222 4.24 -25.38 21.48
C TRP A 222 4.37 -26.41 20.36
N SER A 223 3.61 -26.34 19.27
CA SER A 223 3.86 -27.14 18.06
C SER A 223 4.90 -26.52 17.13
N PHE A 224 5.21 -25.23 17.30
CA PHE A 224 6.09 -24.47 16.41
C PHE A 224 7.43 -24.14 17.04
N ILE A 225 7.47 -23.92 18.37
CA ILE A 225 8.66 -23.50 19.09
C ILE A 225 8.90 -24.33 20.35
N ASN A 226 10.16 -24.57 20.69
CA ASN A 226 10.60 -25.18 21.93
C ASN A 226 11.15 -24.09 22.86
N ASP A 227 10.55 -23.95 24.04
CA ASP A 227 10.84 -22.91 25.04
C ASP A 227 11.51 -23.51 26.29
N LYS A 228 12.14 -24.69 26.15
CA LYS A 228 12.79 -25.40 27.27
C LYS A 228 14.06 -24.69 27.75
N ASP A 229 14.78 -24.01 26.85
CA ASP A 229 15.94 -23.19 27.17
C ASP A 229 15.58 -21.70 27.10
N LYS A 230 15.55 -21.03 28.26
CA LYS A 230 15.17 -19.61 28.38
C LYS A 230 16.06 -18.64 27.59
N GLU A 231 17.20 -19.10 27.07
CA GLU A 231 18.18 -18.28 26.33
C GLU A 231 18.03 -18.37 24.80
N THR A 232 17.52 -19.48 24.24
CA THR A 232 17.31 -19.63 22.79
C THR A 232 16.01 -20.39 22.47
N VAL A 233 15.02 -19.66 21.94
CA VAL A 233 13.82 -20.28 21.37
C VAL A 233 14.20 -20.85 20.01
N VAL A 234 14.09 -22.17 19.87
CA VAL A 234 14.29 -22.88 18.61
C VAL A 234 12.96 -23.34 18.04
N ALA A 235 12.87 -23.53 16.72
CA ALA A 235 11.72 -24.18 16.14
C ALA A 235 11.58 -25.57 16.79
N LYS A 236 10.37 -25.96 17.20
CA LYS A 236 10.16 -27.31 17.72
C LYS A 236 10.29 -28.26 16.53
N GLY A 237 11.34 -29.06 16.57
CA GLY A 237 11.85 -29.71 15.37
C GLY A 237 13.05 -29.01 14.75
N ALA A 238 13.93 -28.37 15.52
CA ALA A 238 15.30 -28.14 15.05
C ALA A 238 15.90 -29.45 14.50
N ASP A 239 15.57 -30.60 15.11
CA ASP A 239 15.86 -31.95 14.60
C ASP A 239 14.82 -32.51 13.59
N ALA A 240 13.66 -31.88 13.39
CA ALA A 240 12.57 -32.39 12.54
C ALA A 240 12.31 -31.58 11.26
N TYR A 241 12.83 -30.36 11.17
CA TYR A 241 12.90 -29.62 9.91
C TYR A 241 14.22 -29.94 9.20
N PHE A 242 15.32 -30.12 9.95
CA PHE A 242 16.66 -30.40 9.42
C PHE A 242 17.55 -31.04 10.50
N GLU A 243 17.51 -32.37 10.71
CA GLU A 243 18.72 -33.21 10.91
C GLU A 243 18.41 -34.65 11.39
N LYS A 244 19.06 -35.60 10.70
CA LYS A 244 19.52 -36.94 11.15
C LYS A 244 18.60 -38.13 11.23
N ASN A 245 17.28 -37.97 11.23
CA ASN A 245 16.42 -39.09 10.85
C ASN A 245 15.67 -38.68 9.61
N HIS A 246 16.15 -39.16 8.47
CA HIS A 246 15.33 -39.35 7.30
C HIS A 246 13.88 -39.63 7.77
N HIS A 247 12.93 -38.76 7.44
CA HIS A 247 11.77 -39.35 6.79
C HIS A 247 12.40 -39.97 5.56
N LYS A 248 12.82 -41.23 5.68
CA LYS A 248 13.06 -42.03 4.50
C LYS A 248 11.68 -41.96 3.90
N SER A 249 11.54 -41.14 2.87
CA SER A 249 10.70 -41.56 1.79
C SER A 249 11.01 -43.05 1.64
N ASN A 250 10.01 -43.90 1.82
CA ASN A 250 10.20 -45.33 1.52
C ASN A 250 10.58 -45.50 0.04
N ASP A 251 10.48 -44.42 -0.75
CA ASP A 251 11.03 -44.23 -2.08
C ASP A 251 12.49 -43.72 -2.01
N PRO A 252 13.49 -44.59 -2.23
CA PRO A 252 14.92 -44.21 -2.22
C PRO A 252 15.28 -43.17 -3.28
N ASP A 253 14.42 -42.94 -4.28
CA ASP A 253 14.63 -42.03 -5.40
C ASP A 253 14.18 -40.58 -5.12
N PHE A 254 13.59 -40.30 -3.95
CA PHE A 254 13.12 -38.96 -3.57
C PHE A 254 13.99 -38.30 -2.48
N ALA A 255 15.19 -37.83 -2.86
CA ALA A 255 16.16 -37.24 -1.93
C ALA A 255 16.16 -35.71 -1.97
N LEU A 256 15.27 -35.07 -1.21
CA LEU A 256 15.33 -33.62 -0.93
C LEU A 256 15.78 -33.35 0.51
N ASN A 257 16.67 -32.37 0.68
CA ASN A 257 17.12 -31.92 2.01
C ASN A 257 16.19 -30.87 2.65
N ILE A 258 14.97 -30.71 2.15
CA ILE A 258 13.93 -29.80 2.67
C ILE A 258 12.63 -30.56 2.98
N SER A 259 12.03 -30.27 4.12
CA SER A 259 10.77 -30.89 4.55
C SER A 259 9.54 -30.27 3.86
N GLU A 260 8.40 -30.99 3.89
CA GLU A 260 7.11 -30.48 3.37
C GLU A 260 6.73 -29.12 3.95
N LYS A 261 6.89 -28.96 5.26
CA LYS A 261 6.59 -27.69 5.94
C LYS A 261 7.58 -26.59 5.56
N GLY A 262 8.85 -26.95 5.32
CA GLY A 262 9.85 -26.05 4.75
C GLY A 262 9.47 -25.57 3.35
N ILE A 263 8.98 -26.47 2.49
CA ILE A 263 8.47 -26.15 1.14
C ILE A 263 7.28 -25.19 1.23
N VAL A 264 6.28 -25.48 2.07
CA VAL A 264 5.10 -24.62 2.25
C VAL A 264 5.48 -23.24 2.78
N TYR A 265 6.44 -23.18 3.72
CA TYR A 265 6.92 -21.90 4.24
C TYR A 265 7.72 -21.10 3.19
N LEU A 266 8.55 -21.75 2.38
CA LEU A 266 9.25 -21.11 1.26
C LEU A 266 8.26 -20.56 0.21
N LEU A 267 7.28 -21.36 -0.20
CA LEU A 267 6.22 -20.95 -1.13
C LEU A 267 5.41 -19.76 -0.57
N SER A 268 5.23 -19.70 0.76
CA SER A 268 4.54 -18.59 1.41
C SER A 268 5.17 -17.22 1.19
N PHE A 269 6.42 -17.13 0.72
CA PHE A 269 7.06 -15.85 0.42
C PHE A 269 6.66 -15.28 -0.94
N PHE A 270 6.25 -16.16 -1.86
CA PHE A 270 6.10 -15.84 -3.29
C PHE A 270 4.68 -16.12 -3.82
N LEU A 271 3.83 -16.77 -3.02
CA LEU A 271 2.41 -16.97 -3.30
C LEU A 271 1.56 -15.93 -2.57
N THR A 272 0.44 -15.58 -3.17
CA THR A 272 -0.62 -14.75 -2.56
C THR A 272 -1.34 -15.51 -1.46
N ASN A 273 -2.10 -14.81 -0.61
CA ASN A 273 -2.91 -15.46 0.42
C ASN A 273 -3.89 -16.50 -0.16
N LYS A 274 -4.57 -16.18 -1.27
CA LYS A 274 -5.54 -17.08 -1.92
C LYS A 274 -4.86 -18.36 -2.41
N GLU A 275 -3.72 -18.23 -3.08
CA GLU A 275 -2.95 -19.37 -3.58
C GLU A 275 -2.41 -20.23 -2.43
N MET A 276 -1.93 -19.59 -1.35
CA MET A 276 -1.48 -20.31 -0.16
C MET A 276 -2.60 -21.09 0.52
N ASP A 277 -3.80 -20.53 0.59
CA ASP A 277 -4.95 -21.17 1.21
C ASP A 277 -5.39 -22.39 0.42
N SER A 278 -5.45 -22.27 -0.90
CA SER A 278 -5.66 -23.40 -1.82
C SER A 278 -4.61 -24.50 -1.65
N LEU A 279 -3.32 -24.15 -1.56
CA LEU A 279 -2.24 -25.11 -1.32
C LEU A 279 -2.45 -25.86 0.01
N LYS A 280 -2.58 -25.12 1.12
CA LYS A 280 -2.71 -25.67 2.47
C LYS A 280 -3.97 -26.52 2.62
N ALA A 281 -5.04 -26.20 1.90
CA ALA A 281 -6.27 -26.97 1.94
C ALA A 281 -6.08 -28.44 1.50
N ASN A 282 -5.12 -28.72 0.64
CA ASN A 282 -4.89 -30.08 0.13
C ASN A 282 -3.77 -30.84 0.88
N LEU A 283 -3.23 -30.25 1.96
CA LEU A 283 -2.11 -30.79 2.73
C LEU A 283 -2.49 -31.23 4.15
N THR A 284 -1.68 -32.11 4.72
CA THR A 284 -1.91 -32.63 6.07
C THR A 284 -1.33 -31.69 7.13
N GLY A 285 -2.08 -31.41 8.21
CA GLY A 285 -1.59 -30.62 9.35
C GLY A 285 -1.72 -29.10 9.19
N PHE A 286 -2.23 -28.64 8.05
CA PHE A 286 -2.55 -27.24 7.79
C PHE A 286 -4.05 -26.93 7.87
N LYS A 287 -4.91 -27.95 7.77
CA LYS A 287 -6.37 -27.87 8.03
C LYS A 287 -6.68 -28.14 9.50
N GLY A 288 -7.44 -27.26 10.13
CA GLY A 288 -8.03 -27.49 11.45
C GLY A 288 -9.41 -28.12 11.30
N LYS A 289 -9.56 -29.39 11.66
CA LYS A 289 -10.87 -29.90 12.07
C LYS A 289 -11.03 -29.52 13.55
N VAL A 290 -12.13 -28.86 13.92
CA VAL A 290 -12.47 -28.62 15.32
C VAL A 290 -12.91 -29.96 15.93
N ASP A 291 -11.96 -30.88 16.10
CA ASP A 291 -12.17 -32.11 16.86
C ASP A 291 -11.82 -31.83 18.31
N ARG A 292 -12.82 -31.98 19.18
CA ARG A 292 -12.85 -31.62 20.62
C ARG A 292 -11.68 -32.19 21.46
N GLU A 293 -10.88 -33.10 20.91
CA GLU A 293 -9.80 -33.80 21.61
C GLU A 293 -8.36 -33.49 21.10
N SER A 294 -8.15 -32.95 19.88
CA SER A 294 -6.78 -32.81 19.32
C SER A 294 -6.46 -31.52 18.54
N GLY A 295 -7.46 -30.75 18.10
CA GLY A 295 -7.30 -29.49 17.37
C GLY A 295 -8.25 -28.41 17.87
N ASN A 296 -7.74 -27.19 18.11
CA ASN A 296 -8.55 -26.06 18.55
C ASN A 296 -8.39 -24.84 17.62
N SER A 297 -9.36 -23.94 17.66
CA SER A 297 -9.43 -22.74 16.80
C SER A 297 -8.21 -21.83 16.96
N ILE A 298 -7.65 -21.75 18.17
CA ILE A 298 -6.47 -20.94 18.50
C ILE A 298 -5.22 -21.46 17.77
N LYS A 299 -5.01 -22.77 17.78
CA LYS A 299 -3.88 -23.43 17.11
C LYS A 299 -4.02 -23.36 15.60
N TYR A 300 -5.23 -23.49 15.07
CA TYR A 300 -5.50 -23.31 13.64
C TYR A 300 -5.20 -21.87 13.20
N MET A 301 -5.69 -20.87 13.94
CA MET A 301 -5.40 -19.46 13.71
C MET A 301 -3.90 -19.16 13.73
N ALA A 302 -3.17 -19.70 14.72
CA ALA A 302 -1.72 -19.56 14.78
C ALA A 302 -1.03 -20.18 13.56
N THR A 303 -1.42 -21.40 13.17
CA THR A 303 -0.87 -22.10 11.99
C THR A 303 -1.09 -21.25 10.74
N GLN A 304 -2.34 -20.87 10.48
CA GLN A 304 -2.71 -20.11 9.29
C GLN A 304 -1.95 -18.80 9.20
N ARG A 305 -1.89 -18.05 10.31
CA ARG A 305 -1.27 -16.73 10.34
C ARG A 305 0.24 -16.79 10.17
N ILE A 306 0.92 -17.81 10.70
CA ILE A 306 2.37 -17.99 10.53
C ILE A 306 2.71 -18.22 9.05
N TYR A 307 1.98 -19.11 8.38
CA TYR A 307 2.20 -19.45 6.96
C TYR A 307 1.59 -18.44 5.98
N SER A 308 0.93 -17.39 6.46
CA SER A 308 0.40 -16.30 5.63
C SER A 308 1.03 -14.94 5.95
N PHE A 309 2.02 -14.89 6.86
CA PHE A 309 2.57 -13.62 7.36
C PHE A 309 3.38 -12.87 6.30
N HIS A 310 4.15 -13.62 5.50
CA HIS A 310 5.09 -13.09 4.51
C HIS A 310 4.60 -13.23 3.07
N THR A 311 3.30 -13.45 2.86
CA THR A 311 2.72 -13.68 1.54
C THR A 311 2.93 -12.52 0.59
N TYR A 312 3.12 -12.89 -0.68
CA TYR A 312 3.23 -11.97 -1.78
C TYR A 312 1.94 -11.13 -1.87
N ARG A 313 2.09 -9.80 -1.96
CA ARG A 313 0.96 -8.86 -1.91
C ARG A 313 0.25 -8.67 -3.26
N GLY A 314 0.72 -9.31 -4.32
CA GLY A 314 0.29 -9.06 -5.69
C GLY A 314 0.97 -7.84 -6.30
N LEU A 315 0.86 -7.69 -7.62
CA LEU A 315 1.31 -6.48 -8.30
C LEU A 315 0.49 -5.28 -7.83
N LYS A 316 1.12 -4.10 -7.79
CA LYS A 316 0.49 -2.88 -7.26
C LYS A 316 -0.52 -2.26 -8.22
N GLN A 317 -0.68 -2.81 -9.42
CA GLN A 317 -1.81 -2.52 -10.30
C GLN A 317 -3.09 -3.14 -9.70
N LYS A 318 -3.67 -2.48 -8.69
CA LYS A 318 -4.98 -2.83 -8.14
C LYS A 318 -5.92 -1.62 -8.18
N ILE A 319 -7.02 -1.76 -8.94
CA ILE A 319 -8.34 -1.12 -8.75
C ILE A 319 -8.35 0.42 -8.75
N ARG A 320 -7.50 1.09 -9.54
CA ARG A 320 -7.65 2.54 -9.81
C ARG A 320 -7.69 2.89 -11.30
N THR A 321 -7.83 1.91 -12.17
CA THR A 321 -7.65 2.08 -13.63
C THR A 321 -8.81 1.60 -14.48
N SER A 322 -9.83 0.91 -13.94
CA SER A 322 -11.09 0.70 -14.69
C SER A 322 -11.98 1.92 -14.50
N GLU A 323 -12.33 2.62 -15.59
CA GLU A 323 -13.13 3.85 -15.56
C GLU A 323 -14.55 3.63 -15.01
N GLU A 324 -15.11 2.44 -15.18
CA GLU A 324 -16.51 2.12 -14.83
C GLU A 324 -16.70 1.83 -13.33
N GLY A 325 -15.68 1.28 -12.64
CA GLY A 325 -15.76 0.95 -11.21
C GLY A 325 -15.43 2.10 -10.25
N VAL A 326 -15.04 3.26 -10.79
CA VAL A 326 -14.55 4.42 -10.04
C VAL A 326 -15.63 5.00 -9.11
N LYS A 327 -16.86 5.13 -9.60
CA LYS A 327 -17.99 5.77 -8.89
C LYS A 327 -18.54 4.90 -7.78
N GLU A 328 -18.81 3.62 -8.05
CA GLU A 328 -19.26 2.67 -7.02
C GLU A 328 -18.19 2.47 -5.94
N THR A 329 -16.91 2.38 -6.32
CA THR A 329 -15.81 2.29 -5.35
C THR A 329 -15.76 3.52 -4.45
N LEU A 330 -15.99 4.72 -5.00
CA LEU A 330 -16.09 5.94 -4.21
C LEU A 330 -17.28 5.90 -3.24
N LEU A 331 -18.45 5.46 -3.71
CA LEU A 331 -19.65 5.30 -2.88
C LEU A 331 -19.40 4.34 -1.71
N MET A 332 -18.85 3.16 -1.99
CA MET A 332 -18.52 2.17 -0.96
C MET A 332 -17.50 2.69 0.05
N GLN A 333 -16.50 3.46 -0.41
CA GLN A 333 -15.54 4.10 0.49
C GLN A 333 -16.19 5.13 1.41
N MET A 334 -17.15 5.92 0.90
CA MET A 334 -17.88 6.90 1.72
C MET A 334 -18.77 6.21 2.76
N ILE A 335 -19.52 5.19 2.35
CA ILE A 335 -20.38 4.40 3.24
C ILE A 335 -19.53 3.71 4.34
N ASP A 336 -18.47 2.99 3.96
CA ASP A 336 -17.59 2.31 4.93
C ASP A 336 -16.89 3.28 5.88
N GLU A 337 -16.59 4.51 5.45
CA GLU A 337 -16.08 5.55 6.33
C GLU A 337 -17.15 6.01 7.33
N LEU A 338 -18.39 6.23 6.88
CA LEU A 338 -19.53 6.61 7.73
C LEU A 338 -19.90 5.52 8.75
N SER A 339 -19.68 4.24 8.42
CA SER A 339 -19.87 3.10 9.32
C SER A 339 -18.75 2.91 10.36
N LYS A 340 -17.71 3.76 10.38
CA LYS A 340 -16.59 3.67 11.33
C LYS A 340 -16.61 4.82 12.33
N VAL A 341 -16.28 4.52 13.58
CA VAL A 341 -16.14 5.55 14.61
C VAL A 341 -14.92 6.45 14.32
N PRO A 342 -15.05 7.78 14.40
CA PRO A 342 -13.92 8.69 14.24
C PRO A 342 -12.84 8.47 15.29
N ASN A 343 -11.56 8.57 14.91
CA ASN A 343 -10.45 8.37 15.86
C ASN A 343 -10.51 9.34 17.05
N VAL A 344 -11.02 10.56 16.86
CA VAL A 344 -11.19 11.54 17.94
C VAL A 344 -12.21 11.09 18.99
N VAL A 345 -13.28 10.39 18.58
CA VAL A 345 -14.24 9.81 19.51
C VAL A 345 -13.59 8.61 20.19
N TYR A 346 -13.13 7.63 19.40
CA TYR A 346 -12.56 6.37 19.87
C TYR A 346 -11.46 6.54 20.93
N GLN A 347 -10.51 7.46 20.72
CA GLN A 347 -9.39 7.68 21.65
C GLN A 347 -9.80 8.21 23.03
N HIS A 348 -10.99 8.79 23.16
CA HIS A 348 -11.50 9.36 24.42
C HIS A 348 -12.60 8.50 25.05
N LEU A 349 -12.86 7.29 24.52
CA LEU A 349 -13.76 6.32 25.14
C LEU A 349 -13.03 5.50 26.21
N SER A 350 -13.78 4.95 27.16
CA SER A 350 -13.27 3.95 28.09
C SER A 350 -12.78 2.69 27.34
N THR A 351 -11.86 1.92 27.93
CA THR A 351 -11.36 0.67 27.31
C THR A 351 -12.50 -0.30 26.99
N THR A 352 -13.51 -0.39 27.87
CA THR A 352 -14.69 -1.24 27.65
C THR A 352 -15.48 -0.82 26.41
N GLN A 353 -15.74 0.48 26.24
CA GLN A 353 -16.41 1.00 25.04
C GLN A 353 -15.54 0.88 23.78
N GLN A 354 -14.22 1.06 23.89
CA GLN A 354 -13.30 0.84 22.76
C GLN A 354 -13.34 -0.60 22.25
N ASN A 355 -13.53 -1.57 23.15
CA ASN A 355 -13.62 -2.99 22.80
C ASN A 355 -14.89 -3.33 22.03
N SER A 356 -15.99 -2.57 22.21
CA SER A 356 -17.25 -2.77 21.45
C SER A 356 -17.10 -2.53 19.94
N PHE A 357 -16.03 -1.85 19.48
CA PHE A 357 -15.73 -1.62 18.07
C PHE A 357 -14.80 -2.70 17.47
N ILE A 358 -14.47 -3.76 18.23
CA ILE A 358 -13.65 -4.88 17.76
C ILE A 358 -14.58 -5.94 17.16
N GLU A 359 -14.37 -6.26 15.89
CA GLU A 359 -15.23 -7.18 15.15
C GLU A 359 -14.39 -8.19 14.36
N ASP A 360 -14.94 -9.36 14.02
CA ASP A 360 -14.31 -10.23 13.02
C ASP A 360 -14.72 -9.76 11.64
N TRP A 361 -13.73 -9.40 10.83
CA TRP A 361 -13.93 -9.02 9.44
C TRP A 361 -14.67 -10.13 8.68
N ASN A 362 -14.34 -11.39 8.96
CA ASN A 362 -14.96 -12.52 8.28
C ASN A 362 -16.38 -12.82 8.78
N GLU A 363 -16.77 -12.35 9.96
CA GLU A 363 -18.15 -12.43 10.45
C GLU A 363 -18.98 -11.26 9.89
N TYR A 364 -18.42 -10.04 9.94
CA TYR A 364 -19.05 -8.80 9.46
C TYR A 364 -19.55 -8.88 8.01
N TYR A 365 -18.79 -9.53 7.13
CA TYR A 365 -19.17 -9.67 5.73
C TYR A 365 -20.03 -10.93 5.45
N LYS A 366 -20.12 -11.92 6.36
CA LYS A 366 -20.86 -13.19 6.17
C LYS A 366 -22.26 -13.27 6.78
N ASP A 367 -22.94 -12.14 6.94
CA ASP A 367 -24.16 -12.09 7.77
C ASP A 367 -25.40 -12.94 7.33
N TYR A 368 -25.34 -13.86 6.35
CA TYR A 368 -26.48 -14.73 5.95
C TYR A 368 -26.13 -16.18 5.52
N GLU A 369 -27.08 -17.11 5.72
CA GLU A 369 -26.98 -18.57 5.50
C GLU A 369 -26.82 -19.02 4.03
N ASP A 370 -27.04 -18.13 3.04
CA ASP A 370 -26.89 -18.44 1.61
C ASP A 370 -25.42 -18.41 1.14
N ASP A 371 -24.49 -17.89 1.95
CA ASP A 371 -23.04 -17.99 1.70
C ASP A 371 -22.56 -19.38 2.10
N VAL A 372 -22.87 -20.38 1.27
CA VAL A 372 -22.33 -21.74 1.40
C VAL A 372 -20.82 -21.66 1.51
N GLU A 373 -20.28 -22.42 2.47
CA GLU A 373 -18.90 -22.67 2.92
C GLU A 373 -17.78 -22.79 1.84
N THR A 374 -17.72 -21.89 0.86
CA THR A 374 -16.89 -22.05 -0.34
C THR A 374 -15.58 -21.27 -0.29
N ASP A 375 -15.43 -20.27 0.59
CA ASP A 375 -14.13 -19.60 0.78
C ASP A 375 -13.37 -20.21 1.97
N ASP A 376 -12.18 -20.77 1.77
CA ASP A 376 -11.35 -21.33 2.86
C ASP A 376 -10.88 -20.26 3.86
N LEU A 377 -10.89 -18.97 3.47
CA LEU A 377 -10.72 -17.82 4.38
C LEU A 377 -11.84 -17.71 5.42
N SER A 378 -13.00 -18.33 5.16
CA SER A 378 -14.17 -18.29 6.03
C SER A 378 -13.96 -18.98 7.39
N ARG A 379 -12.94 -19.82 7.53
CA ARG A 379 -12.71 -20.65 8.73
C ARG A 379 -11.80 -20.00 9.79
N VAL A 380 -11.30 -18.79 9.53
CA VAL A 380 -10.25 -18.15 10.36
C VAL A 380 -10.76 -16.82 10.91
N ILE A 381 -10.64 -16.62 12.22
CA ILE A 381 -11.03 -15.37 12.89
C ILE A 381 -10.04 -14.24 12.53
N HIS A 382 -10.56 -13.11 12.05
CA HIS A 382 -9.78 -11.93 11.63
C HIS A 382 -10.24 -10.64 12.36
N PRO A 383 -9.75 -10.38 13.57
CA PRO A 383 -10.23 -9.26 14.38
C PRO A 383 -9.76 -7.92 13.79
N VAL A 384 -10.69 -6.99 13.60
CA VAL A 384 -10.50 -5.61 13.13
C VAL A 384 -11.07 -4.61 14.13
N ILE A 385 -10.64 -3.35 14.05
CA ILE A 385 -11.25 -2.26 14.82
C ILE A 385 -11.98 -1.39 13.80
N ARG A 386 -13.29 -1.21 13.93
CA ARG A 386 -14.14 -0.39 13.04
C ARG A 386 -13.98 1.11 13.32
N LYS A 387 -12.74 1.60 13.26
CA LYS A 387 -12.40 3.02 13.45
C LYS A 387 -11.76 3.65 12.21
N ARG A 388 -11.91 4.97 12.08
CA ARG A 388 -11.20 5.77 11.07
C ARG A 388 -9.74 5.96 11.48
N TYR A 389 -8.83 5.90 10.52
CA TYR A 389 -7.38 6.11 10.77
C TYR A 389 -6.89 7.46 10.22
N GLU A 390 -7.47 7.89 9.11
CA GLU A 390 -7.20 9.16 8.43
C GLU A 390 -8.52 9.84 8.10
N ASP A 391 -8.53 11.17 7.97
CA ASP A 391 -9.72 11.91 7.52
C ASP A 391 -9.75 11.97 5.99
N ARG A 392 -10.70 11.25 5.40
CA ARG A 392 -10.87 11.15 3.94
C ARG A 392 -11.87 12.14 3.36
N PHE A 393 -12.57 12.93 4.19
CA PHE A 393 -13.64 13.82 3.74
C PHE A 393 -13.20 14.78 2.63
N ASN A 394 -12.02 15.39 2.78
CA ASN A 394 -11.51 16.33 1.79
C ASN A 394 -11.31 15.67 0.42
N TYR A 395 -10.84 14.43 0.39
CA TYR A 395 -10.69 13.68 -0.84
C TYR A 395 -12.05 13.34 -1.45
N PHE A 396 -13.00 12.87 -0.62
CA PHE A 396 -14.36 12.57 -1.06
C PHE A 396 -15.06 13.78 -1.66
N ALA A 397 -15.03 14.93 -0.98
CA ALA A 397 -15.70 16.14 -1.46
C ALA A 397 -15.13 16.64 -2.79
N ILE A 398 -13.80 16.69 -2.93
CA ILE A 398 -13.17 17.15 -4.18
C ILE A 398 -13.41 16.16 -5.31
N ARG A 399 -13.26 14.87 -5.05
CA ARG A 399 -13.49 13.83 -6.06
C ARG A 399 -14.95 13.80 -6.53
N PHE A 400 -15.88 13.92 -5.59
CA PHE A 400 -17.30 13.99 -5.89
C PHE A 400 -17.64 15.21 -6.75
N LEU A 401 -17.14 16.40 -6.38
CA LEU A 401 -17.35 17.61 -7.17
C LEU A 401 -16.79 17.50 -8.59
N ASP A 402 -15.61 16.90 -8.74
CA ASP A 402 -14.92 16.75 -10.04
C ASP A 402 -15.56 15.66 -10.94
N GLU A 403 -16.15 14.60 -10.35
CA GLU A 403 -16.75 13.47 -11.10
C GLU A 403 -18.23 13.64 -11.44
N PHE A 404 -18.99 14.42 -10.64
CA PHE A 404 -20.45 14.49 -10.75
C PHE A 404 -20.98 15.86 -11.20
N PHE A 405 -20.17 16.92 -11.14
CA PHE A 405 -20.59 18.25 -11.58
C PHE A 405 -19.70 18.78 -12.69
N ASP A 406 -20.35 19.11 -13.81
CA ASP A 406 -19.66 19.62 -14.98
C ASP A 406 -19.41 21.13 -14.87
N PHE A 407 -18.43 21.51 -14.04
CA PHE A 407 -18.04 22.92 -13.97
C PHE A 407 -17.47 23.43 -15.31
N PRO A 408 -17.90 24.62 -15.79
CA PRO A 408 -17.43 25.19 -17.05
C PRO A 408 -15.91 25.28 -17.18
N THR A 409 -15.23 25.85 -16.18
CA THR A 409 -13.77 26.03 -16.21
C THR A 409 -13.07 25.73 -14.88
N LEU A 410 -13.81 25.58 -13.77
CA LEU A 410 -13.23 25.25 -12.48
C LEU A 410 -12.56 23.87 -12.54
N ARG A 411 -11.27 23.84 -12.21
CA ARG A 411 -10.49 22.60 -12.09
C ARG A 411 -9.64 22.61 -10.82
N PHE A 412 -9.52 21.45 -10.20
CA PHE A 412 -8.69 21.25 -9.01
C PHE A 412 -7.27 20.88 -9.40
N GLN A 413 -6.30 21.22 -8.54
CA GLN A 413 -4.91 20.87 -8.78
C GLN A 413 -4.69 19.36 -8.69
N VAL A 414 -4.15 18.76 -9.75
CA VAL A 414 -3.83 17.33 -9.88
C VAL A 414 -2.33 17.16 -10.07
N HIS A 415 -1.74 16.23 -9.34
CA HIS A 415 -0.40 15.70 -9.60
C HIS A 415 -0.48 14.70 -10.75
N LEU A 416 0.02 15.07 -11.92
CA LEU A 416 0.04 14.22 -13.14
C LEU A 416 1.04 13.06 -13.00
N GLY A 417 2.19 13.33 -12.38
CA GLY A 417 3.25 12.36 -12.14
C GLY A 417 4.60 13.04 -11.96
N ASP A 418 5.66 12.25 -12.05
CA ASP A 418 7.02 12.76 -11.97
C ASP A 418 7.76 12.59 -13.30
N TYR A 419 8.42 13.65 -13.74
CA TYR A 419 9.25 13.67 -14.94
C TYR A 419 10.74 13.63 -14.58
N VAL A 420 11.49 12.71 -15.17
CA VAL A 420 12.92 12.50 -14.95
C VAL A 420 13.71 13.37 -15.93
N HIS A 421 14.40 14.38 -15.39
CA HIS A 421 15.27 15.26 -16.19
C HIS A 421 16.64 14.68 -16.45
N ASP A 422 17.15 13.92 -15.49
CA ASP A 422 18.55 13.48 -15.48
C ASP A 422 18.69 12.28 -14.54
N ARG A 423 19.47 11.30 -14.98
CA ARG A 423 19.86 10.11 -14.22
C ARG A 423 21.35 9.86 -14.43
N ARG A 424 22.09 9.82 -13.33
CA ARG A 424 23.52 9.48 -13.35
C ARG A 424 24.00 9.06 -11.99
N THR A 425 25.02 8.21 -11.97
CA THR A 425 25.71 7.82 -10.75
C THR A 425 26.62 8.96 -10.27
N LYS A 426 26.67 9.16 -8.95
CA LYS A 426 27.52 10.15 -8.29
C LYS A 426 28.27 9.48 -7.13
N GLN A 427 29.58 9.73 -7.09
CA GLN A 427 30.42 9.34 -5.96
C GLN A 427 30.14 10.22 -4.74
N LEU A 428 30.07 9.59 -3.57
CA LEU A 428 29.94 10.16 -2.24
C LEU A 428 30.97 9.48 -1.34
N GLY A 429 32.18 10.00 -1.32
CA GLY A 429 33.28 9.34 -0.63
C GLY A 429 33.61 8.00 -1.26
N LYS A 430 33.37 6.90 -0.52
CA LYS A 430 33.60 5.51 -0.99
C LYS A 430 32.36 4.84 -1.59
N VAL A 431 31.19 5.49 -1.53
CA VAL A 431 29.93 4.93 -2.00
C VAL A 431 29.39 5.69 -3.20
N GLU A 432 28.57 5.01 -4.00
CA GLU A 432 27.87 5.51 -5.16
C GLU A 432 26.38 5.71 -4.85
N SER A 433 25.87 6.87 -5.26
CA SER A 433 24.42 7.13 -5.28
C SER A 433 23.93 7.34 -6.70
N ASP A 434 22.79 6.71 -7.03
CA ASP A 434 22.11 6.88 -8.30
C ASP A 434 21.22 8.13 -8.24
N ARG A 435 21.81 9.25 -8.62
CA ARG A 435 21.14 10.54 -8.59
C ARG A 435 20.11 10.62 -9.71
N ILE A 436 18.85 10.72 -9.31
CA ILE A 436 17.71 10.98 -10.21
C ILE A 436 17.16 12.38 -9.92
N ILE A 437 17.14 13.25 -10.93
CA ILE A 437 16.48 14.56 -10.85
C ILE A 437 15.06 14.40 -11.38
N LYS A 438 14.08 14.46 -10.49
CA LYS A 438 12.66 14.43 -10.83
C LYS A 438 12.03 15.81 -10.67
N GLU A 439 11.09 16.14 -11.53
CA GLU A 439 10.18 17.27 -11.39
C GLU A 439 8.77 16.72 -11.14
N LYS A 440 8.16 17.14 -10.03
CA LYS A 440 6.73 16.89 -9.77
C LYS A 440 5.92 17.77 -10.72
N VAL A 441 5.13 17.16 -11.59
CA VAL A 441 4.35 17.88 -12.61
C VAL A 441 2.89 17.96 -12.15
N THR A 442 2.36 19.17 -12.03
CA THR A 442 0.96 19.41 -11.65
C THR A 442 0.22 20.15 -12.75
N VAL A 443 -1.06 19.86 -12.89
CA VAL A 443 -2.00 20.44 -13.87
C VAL A 443 -3.34 20.71 -13.18
N PHE A 444 -4.22 21.46 -13.84
CA PHE A 444 -5.62 21.60 -13.41
C PHE A 444 -6.51 21.01 -14.49
N ALA A 445 -7.05 19.83 -14.22
CA ALA A 445 -7.90 19.06 -15.12
C ALA A 445 -8.71 18.08 -14.26
N ARG A 446 -9.71 17.42 -14.85
CA ARG A 446 -10.43 16.37 -14.14
C ARG A 446 -9.51 15.19 -13.91
N LEU A 447 -9.60 14.60 -12.73
CA LEU A 447 -8.75 13.46 -12.39
C LEU A 447 -8.97 12.26 -13.33
N LYS A 448 -10.21 12.07 -13.81
CA LYS A 448 -10.56 11.01 -14.78
C LYS A 448 -9.74 11.16 -16.06
N ASP A 449 -9.85 12.30 -16.73
CA ASP A 449 -9.19 12.58 -18.02
C ASP A 449 -7.68 12.38 -17.94
N ILE A 450 -7.08 12.80 -16.83
CA ILE A 450 -5.64 12.68 -16.60
C ILE A 450 -5.21 11.21 -16.38
N ASN A 451 -6.01 10.41 -15.69
CA ASN A 451 -5.72 8.98 -15.53
C ASN A 451 -5.76 8.27 -16.88
N SER A 452 -6.79 8.53 -17.69
CA SER A 452 -6.96 7.93 -19.02
C SER A 452 -5.81 8.34 -19.94
N ALA A 453 -5.51 9.64 -20.03
CA ALA A 453 -4.42 10.14 -20.88
C ALA A 453 -3.05 9.55 -20.49
N LYS A 454 -2.75 9.45 -19.19
CA LYS A 454 -1.50 8.83 -18.73
C LYS A 454 -1.46 7.34 -19.04
N ALA A 455 -2.57 6.62 -18.85
CA ALA A 455 -2.64 5.19 -19.16
C ALA A 455 -2.42 4.93 -20.67
N SER A 456 -3.10 5.69 -21.53
CA SER A 456 -2.92 5.62 -22.99
C SER A 456 -1.49 5.92 -23.42
N TYR A 457 -0.84 6.92 -22.81
CA TYR A 457 0.57 7.22 -23.06
C TYR A 457 1.47 6.01 -22.79
N PHE A 458 1.37 5.38 -21.62
CA PHE A 458 2.19 4.21 -21.30
C PHE A 458 1.85 2.98 -22.17
N HIS A 459 0.58 2.79 -22.52
CA HIS A 459 0.18 1.69 -23.42
C HIS A 459 0.79 1.84 -24.81
N SER A 460 0.77 3.06 -25.37
CA SER A 460 1.37 3.34 -26.68
C SER A 460 2.89 3.12 -26.72
N LEU A 461 3.56 3.25 -25.57
CA LEU A 461 4.99 2.94 -25.46
C LEU A 461 5.26 1.44 -25.48
N GLU A 462 4.38 0.64 -24.86
CA GLU A 462 4.49 -0.83 -24.85
C GLU A 462 4.28 -1.41 -26.25
N GLU A 463 3.31 -0.90 -27.02
CA GLU A 463 3.03 -1.36 -28.40
C GLU A 463 4.16 -1.07 -29.39
N GLN A 464 4.86 0.05 -29.22
CA GLN A 464 5.88 0.49 -30.17
C GLN A 464 7.25 -0.19 -29.96
N ASP A 465 7.39 -1.08 -28.98
CA ASP A 465 8.65 -1.74 -28.57
C ASP A 465 9.82 -0.74 -28.41
N LYS A 466 9.50 0.56 -28.22
CA LYS A 466 10.48 1.64 -28.07
C LYS A 466 11.22 1.41 -26.78
N GLU A 467 12.55 1.46 -26.84
CA GLU A 467 13.36 1.26 -25.64
C GLU A 467 12.92 2.18 -24.49
N GLU A 468 12.47 1.59 -23.39
CA GLU A 468 12.04 2.29 -22.15
C GLU A 468 13.08 3.25 -21.55
N LEU A 469 14.33 3.22 -22.03
CA LEU A 469 15.43 4.09 -21.60
C LEU A 469 15.25 5.56 -22.03
N ASP A 470 14.48 5.82 -23.09
CA ASP A 470 14.18 7.20 -23.54
C ASP A 470 12.94 7.80 -22.85
N ASN A 471 12.12 6.98 -22.17
CA ASN A 471 10.95 7.47 -21.47
C ASN A 471 11.34 8.19 -20.18
N LYS A 472 11.12 9.51 -20.16
CA LYS A 472 11.40 10.37 -19.01
C LYS A 472 10.26 10.40 -18.01
N TRP A 473 9.07 9.92 -18.33
CA TRP A 473 7.95 9.84 -17.40
C TRP A 473 8.02 8.60 -16.51
N THR A 474 7.70 8.77 -15.22
CA THR A 474 7.54 7.62 -14.33
C THR A 474 6.10 7.12 -14.35
N LEU A 475 5.92 5.81 -14.50
CA LEU A 475 4.61 5.15 -14.45
C LEU A 475 3.87 5.49 -13.15
N PHE A 476 4.59 5.41 -12.04
CA PHE A 476 4.09 5.78 -10.70
C PHE A 476 4.74 7.07 -10.18
N PRO A 477 4.05 7.85 -9.34
CA PRO A 477 2.71 7.59 -8.79
C PRO A 477 1.59 7.76 -9.84
N ASN A 478 0.44 7.13 -9.57
CA ASN A 478 -0.78 7.39 -10.33
C ASN A 478 -1.24 8.83 -10.07
N PRO A 479 -1.92 9.46 -11.05
CA PRO A 479 -2.47 10.79 -10.85
C PRO A 479 -3.35 10.88 -9.61
N SER A 480 -3.27 12.01 -8.91
CA SER A 480 -4.05 12.26 -7.69
C SER A 480 -4.18 13.76 -7.39
N TYR A 481 -5.21 14.16 -6.64
CA TYR A 481 -5.37 15.55 -6.21
C TYR A 481 -4.19 16.01 -5.34
N ASP A 482 -3.67 17.20 -5.64
CA ASP A 482 -2.51 17.77 -4.96
C ASP A 482 -2.93 18.71 -3.82
N PHE A 483 -3.15 18.16 -2.64
CA PHE A 483 -3.35 18.96 -1.43
C PHE A 483 -2.03 19.55 -0.93
N PRO A 484 -1.93 20.87 -0.72
CA PRO A 484 -0.79 21.49 -0.07
C PRO A 484 -0.53 20.85 1.30
N LYS A 485 0.73 20.80 1.73
CA LYS A 485 1.09 20.30 3.05
C LYS A 485 0.99 21.41 4.11
N GLU A 486 0.59 21.06 5.33
CA GLU A 486 0.60 21.95 6.47
C GLU A 486 2.03 22.38 6.81
N HIS A 487 2.18 23.62 7.26
CA HIS A 487 3.48 24.18 7.62
C HIS A 487 3.86 23.73 9.04
N THR A 488 4.23 22.46 9.21
CA THR A 488 4.77 21.93 10.48
C THR A 488 6.30 21.89 10.48
N LEU A 489 6.91 22.01 11.66
CA LEU A 489 8.36 21.81 11.82
C LEU A 489 8.74 20.40 11.36
N GLN A 490 9.72 20.28 10.47
CA GLN A 490 10.08 19.05 9.73
C GLN A 490 10.49 17.85 10.62
N HIS A 491 10.66 18.05 11.93
CA HIS A 491 11.13 17.04 12.88
C HIS A 491 10.02 16.22 13.55
N GLN A 492 8.74 16.55 13.32
CA GLN A 492 7.60 15.91 14.02
C GLN A 492 6.91 14.75 13.28
N GLY A 493 7.50 14.19 12.22
CA GLY A 493 6.94 13.04 11.48
C GLY A 493 6.28 13.42 10.16
N GLU A 494 5.23 12.69 9.75
CA GLU A 494 4.54 12.91 8.47
C GLU A 494 3.87 14.29 8.41
N GLN A 495 4.16 15.03 7.32
CA GLN A 495 3.50 16.31 7.06
C GLN A 495 2.04 16.07 6.67
N LYS A 496 1.13 16.61 7.47
CA LYS A 496 -0.32 16.53 7.24
C LYS A 496 -0.72 17.35 6.02
N ASN A 497 -1.78 16.93 5.32
CA ASN A 497 -2.40 17.75 4.29
C ASN A 497 -3.06 18.97 4.92
N ALA A 498 -2.98 20.10 4.23
CA ALA A 498 -3.63 21.33 4.62
C ALA A 498 -5.12 21.30 4.32
N GLY A 499 -5.90 22.05 5.10
CA GLY A 499 -7.34 22.22 4.89
C GLY A 499 -7.70 23.15 3.72
N LYS A 500 -7.01 23.00 2.58
CA LYS A 500 -7.21 23.79 1.35
C LYS A 500 -6.80 23.02 0.09
N ILE A 501 -7.35 23.38 -1.06
CA ILE A 501 -6.99 22.84 -2.38
C ILE A 501 -6.71 23.99 -3.36
N GLY A 502 -5.72 23.81 -4.25
CA GLY A 502 -5.44 24.77 -5.32
C GLY A 502 -6.49 24.65 -6.42
N ILE A 503 -7.00 25.79 -6.89
CA ILE A 503 -7.99 25.84 -7.97
C ILE A 503 -7.52 26.71 -9.13
N TYR A 504 -8.04 26.40 -10.31
CA TYR A 504 -7.97 27.24 -11.50
C TYR A 504 -9.38 27.46 -12.05
N VAL A 505 -9.67 28.70 -12.44
CA VAL A 505 -10.93 29.15 -13.06
C VAL A 505 -10.61 30.20 -14.12
N LYS A 506 -11.37 30.28 -15.21
CA LYS A 506 -11.21 31.36 -16.19
C LYS A 506 -11.90 32.62 -15.69
N LEU A 507 -11.15 33.69 -15.43
CA LEU A 507 -11.73 35.00 -15.09
C LEU A 507 -12.53 35.54 -16.28
N ARG A 508 -13.56 36.36 -15.99
CA ARG A 508 -14.42 36.97 -17.03
C ARG A 508 -13.62 37.97 -17.86
N ASP A 509 -14.00 38.16 -19.11
CA ASP A 509 -13.36 39.16 -19.99
C ASP A 509 -13.48 40.60 -19.43
N THR A 510 -14.53 40.86 -18.65
CA THR A 510 -14.71 42.12 -17.92
C THR A 510 -13.67 42.36 -16.83
N GLN A 511 -12.94 41.33 -16.39
CA GLN A 511 -11.90 41.37 -15.35
C GLN A 511 -10.47 41.39 -15.96
N TYR A 512 -10.31 42.05 -17.11
CA TYR A 512 -9.03 42.06 -17.83
C TYR A 512 -7.89 42.74 -17.06
N LYS A 513 -8.20 43.76 -16.22
CA LYS A 513 -7.19 44.47 -15.41
C LYS A 513 -6.65 43.56 -14.32
N GLU A 514 -7.53 42.82 -13.67
CA GLU A 514 -7.23 41.83 -12.64
C GLU A 514 -6.36 40.70 -13.20
N LYS A 515 -6.73 40.19 -14.38
CA LYS A 515 -5.94 39.19 -15.11
C LYS A 515 -4.54 39.71 -15.45
N ALA A 516 -4.44 40.90 -16.04
CA ALA A 516 -3.15 41.50 -16.41
C ALA A 516 -2.25 41.72 -15.19
N ALA A 517 -2.80 42.21 -14.08
CA ALA A 517 -2.05 42.44 -12.84
C ALA A 517 -1.51 41.13 -12.23
N LEU A 518 -2.29 40.05 -12.25
CA LEU A 518 -1.81 38.72 -11.81
C LEU A 518 -0.66 38.22 -12.69
N GLU A 519 -0.78 38.34 -14.01
CA GLU A 519 0.26 37.90 -14.95
C GLU A 519 1.55 38.71 -14.79
N GLU A 520 1.45 40.03 -14.64
CA GLU A 520 2.59 40.93 -14.44
C GLU A 520 3.33 40.62 -13.13
N ALA A 521 2.60 40.52 -12.01
CA ALA A 521 3.20 40.20 -10.70
C ALA A 521 3.85 38.81 -10.66
N ARG A 522 3.31 37.83 -11.41
CA ARG A 522 3.90 36.49 -11.54
C ARG A 522 5.19 36.50 -12.37
N LYS A 523 5.24 37.33 -13.41
CA LYS A 523 6.45 37.52 -14.25
C LYS A 523 7.55 38.24 -13.49
N SER A 524 7.22 39.31 -12.75
CA SER A 524 8.21 40.11 -12.03
C SER A 524 8.99 39.33 -10.96
N LEU A 525 8.32 38.39 -10.26
CA LEU A 525 8.94 37.58 -9.20
C LEU A 525 9.68 36.33 -9.70
N ASN A 526 9.49 35.91 -10.95
CA ASN A 526 10.22 34.80 -11.57
C ASN A 526 10.96 35.26 -12.85
N PRO A 527 11.95 36.17 -12.75
CA PRO A 527 12.64 36.70 -13.92
C PRO A 527 13.62 35.71 -14.58
N LYS A 528 13.85 34.54 -13.95
CA LYS A 528 14.81 33.55 -14.45
C LYS A 528 14.12 32.61 -15.42
N GLU A 529 14.56 32.65 -16.66
CA GLU A 529 14.13 31.69 -17.67
C GLU A 529 14.72 30.30 -17.42
N ARG A 530 13.95 29.28 -17.83
CA ARG A 530 14.40 27.89 -17.79
C ARG A 530 15.48 27.71 -18.88
N SER A 531 16.54 26.98 -18.55
CA SER A 531 17.59 26.63 -19.53
C SER A 531 16.99 25.95 -20.76
N ALA A 532 17.38 26.39 -21.96
CA ALA A 532 16.93 25.82 -23.24
C ALA A 532 17.20 24.31 -23.36
N THR A 533 18.21 23.79 -22.65
CA THR A 533 18.55 22.35 -22.59
C THR A 533 17.57 21.50 -21.78
N LYS A 534 16.64 22.11 -21.04
CA LYS A 534 15.60 21.39 -20.29
C LYS A 534 14.24 21.65 -20.94
N ALA A 535 13.55 20.58 -21.32
CA ALA A 535 12.17 20.63 -21.80
C ALA A 535 11.31 21.54 -20.90
N SER A 536 10.49 22.39 -21.52
CA SER A 536 9.63 23.31 -20.78
C SER A 536 8.55 22.51 -20.04
N LYS A 537 7.91 23.12 -19.02
CA LYS A 537 6.79 22.45 -18.33
C LYS A 537 5.65 22.16 -19.30
N TYR A 538 5.42 23.05 -20.26
CA TYR A 538 4.41 22.88 -21.29
C TYR A 538 4.72 21.66 -22.15
N ASP A 539 5.93 21.57 -22.71
CA ASP A 539 6.34 20.44 -23.57
C ASP A 539 6.27 19.09 -22.83
N ILE A 540 6.59 19.09 -21.53
CA ILE A 540 6.50 17.89 -20.69
C ILE A 540 5.05 17.44 -20.55
N ILE A 541 4.12 18.37 -20.29
CA ILE A 541 2.71 18.08 -20.10
C ILE A 541 2.08 17.60 -21.42
N THR A 542 2.38 18.26 -22.54
CA THR A 542 1.83 17.94 -23.87
C THR A 542 2.25 16.57 -24.39
N GLN A 543 3.27 15.92 -23.80
CA GLN A 543 3.58 14.51 -24.10
C GLN A 543 2.47 13.55 -23.64
N ILE A 544 1.74 13.89 -22.58
CA ILE A 544 0.64 13.08 -22.05
C ILE A 544 -0.71 13.67 -22.47
N ILE A 545 -0.89 14.98 -22.33
CA ILE A 545 -2.16 15.64 -22.58
C ILE A 545 -1.95 17.09 -23.01
N GLU A 546 -2.63 17.50 -24.08
CA GLU A 546 -2.55 18.88 -24.58
C GLU A 546 -3.21 19.87 -23.61
N ALA A 547 -2.56 21.01 -23.39
CA ALA A 547 -3.19 22.11 -22.67
C ALA A 547 -4.29 22.72 -23.53
N ASN A 548 -5.50 22.84 -22.97
CA ASN A 548 -6.67 23.34 -23.68
C ASN A 548 -7.53 24.19 -22.71
N ASP A 549 -7.74 25.44 -23.08
CA ASP A 549 -8.57 26.41 -22.36
C ASP A 549 -9.85 26.80 -23.14
N ASN A 550 -10.11 26.12 -24.27
CA ASN A 550 -11.28 26.32 -25.09
C ASN A 550 -12.41 25.41 -24.63
N VAL A 551 -13.40 26.02 -23.98
CA VAL A 551 -14.60 25.34 -23.45
C VAL A 551 -15.47 24.73 -24.56
N LYS A 552 -15.35 25.20 -25.82
CA LYS A 552 -16.10 24.66 -26.97
C LYS A 552 -15.43 23.46 -27.65
N SER A 553 -14.23 23.09 -27.22
CA SER A 553 -13.48 21.96 -27.79
C SER A 553 -14.01 20.64 -27.23
N GLU A 554 -14.02 19.59 -28.06
CA GLU A 554 -14.28 18.21 -27.61
C GLU A 554 -13.12 17.65 -26.76
N LYS A 555 -11.94 18.29 -26.80
CA LYS A 555 -10.79 17.90 -25.98
C LYS A 555 -10.98 18.31 -24.51
N PRO A 556 -10.46 17.53 -23.56
CA PRO A 556 -10.55 17.84 -22.13
C PRO A 556 -9.90 19.20 -21.80
N LEU A 557 -10.47 19.91 -20.83
CA LEU A 557 -9.92 21.18 -20.33
C LEU A 557 -8.73 20.91 -19.41
N VAL A 558 -7.59 21.52 -19.74
CA VAL A 558 -6.32 21.34 -19.03
C VAL A 558 -5.61 22.68 -18.91
N PHE A 559 -5.46 23.17 -17.68
CA PHE A 559 -4.69 24.37 -17.38
C PHE A 559 -3.34 24.03 -16.75
N THR A 560 -2.36 24.90 -16.99
CA THR A 560 -1.00 24.76 -16.47
C THR A 560 -0.60 25.99 -15.65
N GLY A 561 0.46 25.86 -14.84
CA GLY A 561 0.99 26.96 -14.04
C GLY A 561 0.61 26.91 -12.56
N GLN A 562 0.48 28.08 -11.94
CA GLN A 562 0.15 28.19 -10.51
C GLN A 562 -1.36 28.31 -10.30
N PRO A 563 -1.89 27.89 -9.12
CA PRO A 563 -3.30 28.10 -8.80
C PRO A 563 -3.65 29.58 -8.85
N ILE A 564 -4.87 29.91 -9.24
CA ILE A 564 -5.40 31.28 -9.15
C ILE A 564 -5.72 31.60 -7.69
N ALA A 565 -6.32 30.64 -7.00
CA ALA A 565 -6.65 30.75 -5.60
C ALA A 565 -6.55 29.41 -4.87
N TYR A 566 -6.58 29.48 -3.54
CA TYR A 566 -6.80 28.37 -2.64
C TYR A 566 -8.22 28.42 -2.10
N LEU A 567 -8.98 27.34 -2.36
CA LEU A 567 -10.27 27.09 -1.75
C LEU A 567 -10.07 26.40 -0.40
N SER A 568 -10.70 26.89 0.67
CA SER A 568 -10.63 26.20 1.97
C SER A 568 -11.60 25.04 2.03
N MET A 569 -11.13 23.91 2.54
CA MET A 569 -11.94 22.70 2.71
C MET A 569 -13.06 22.84 3.74
N ASN A 570 -13.07 23.88 4.58
CA ASN A 570 -14.26 24.08 5.42
C ASN A 570 -15.39 24.83 4.73
N ASP A 571 -15.15 25.52 3.61
CA ASP A 571 -16.21 26.15 2.80
C ASP A 571 -16.83 25.15 1.81
N ILE A 572 -16.19 23.99 1.62
CA ILE A 572 -16.69 22.94 0.71
C ILE A 572 -18.11 22.49 1.05
N HIS A 573 -18.49 22.49 2.33
CA HIS A 573 -19.84 22.17 2.81
C HIS A 573 -20.90 23.10 2.20
N SER A 574 -20.61 24.39 2.11
CA SER A 574 -21.54 25.37 1.55
C SER A 574 -21.69 25.24 0.02
N MET A 575 -20.62 24.82 -0.66
CA MET A 575 -20.68 24.47 -2.08
C MET A 575 -21.48 23.19 -2.32
N LEU A 576 -21.20 22.13 -1.55
CA LEU A 576 -21.95 20.87 -1.61
C LEU A 576 -23.44 21.11 -1.32
N PHE A 577 -23.77 21.87 -0.28
CA PHE A 577 -25.15 22.21 0.05
C PHE A 577 -25.85 22.91 -1.12
N SER A 578 -25.21 23.92 -1.71
CA SER A 578 -25.78 24.68 -2.83
C SER A 578 -26.06 23.80 -4.04
N LEU A 579 -25.29 22.73 -4.26
CA LEU A 579 -25.48 21.82 -5.40
C LEU A 579 -26.48 20.68 -5.11
N LEU A 580 -26.51 20.21 -3.85
CA LEU A 580 -27.21 18.98 -3.46
C LEU A 580 -28.54 19.19 -2.74
N THR A 581 -28.85 20.42 -2.30
CA THR A 581 -30.12 20.69 -1.60
C THR A 581 -31.33 20.39 -2.48
N ASP A 582 -32.38 19.84 -1.89
CA ASP A 582 -33.67 19.62 -2.58
C ASP A 582 -34.51 20.90 -2.68
N ASN A 583 -34.14 21.95 -1.92
CA ASN A 583 -34.83 23.24 -2.02
C ASN A 583 -34.46 23.92 -3.34
N ALA A 584 -35.41 23.96 -4.27
CA ALA A 584 -35.23 24.52 -5.61
C ALA A 584 -34.78 26.00 -5.63
N GLU A 585 -35.11 26.79 -4.61
CA GLU A 585 -34.69 28.20 -4.52
C GLU A 585 -33.23 28.36 -4.08
N LEU A 586 -32.73 27.40 -3.29
CA LEU A 586 -31.36 27.41 -2.77
C LEU A 586 -30.40 26.61 -3.64
N LYS A 587 -30.94 25.66 -4.42
CA LYS A 587 -30.19 24.81 -5.34
C LYS A 587 -29.62 25.66 -6.47
N LYS A 588 -28.33 25.53 -6.70
CA LYS A 588 -27.58 26.25 -7.74
C LYS A 588 -27.05 25.29 -8.78
N THR A 589 -26.88 25.77 -10.00
CA THR A 589 -26.17 25.01 -11.04
C THR A 589 -24.65 25.11 -10.85
N PRO A 590 -23.87 24.18 -11.44
CA PRO A 590 -22.41 24.28 -11.44
C PRO A 590 -21.90 25.63 -11.99
N GLU A 591 -22.55 26.17 -13.02
CA GLU A 591 -22.25 27.48 -13.63
C GLU A 591 -22.41 28.62 -12.62
N GLU A 592 -23.50 28.61 -11.84
CA GLU A 592 -23.78 29.64 -10.84
C GLU A 592 -22.80 29.58 -9.66
N VAL A 593 -22.43 28.37 -9.22
CA VAL A 593 -21.42 28.17 -8.19
C VAL A 593 -20.05 28.68 -8.66
N GLU A 594 -19.66 28.35 -9.89
CA GLU A 594 -18.42 28.85 -10.49
C GLU A 594 -18.45 30.38 -10.67
N ALA A 595 -19.59 30.95 -11.08
CA ALA A 595 -19.76 32.39 -11.22
C ALA A 595 -19.54 33.13 -9.89
N LYS A 596 -20.12 32.65 -8.78
CA LYS A 596 -19.89 33.22 -7.44
C LYS A 596 -18.42 33.19 -7.02
N LEU A 597 -17.73 32.09 -7.34
CA LEU A 597 -16.32 31.92 -7.04
C LEU A 597 -15.46 32.92 -7.83
N ILE A 598 -15.74 33.10 -9.12
CA ILE A 598 -15.06 34.08 -9.98
C ILE A 598 -15.30 35.51 -9.50
N ASP A 599 -16.53 35.83 -9.09
CA ASP A 599 -16.88 37.15 -8.56
C ASP A 599 -16.14 37.49 -7.27
N GLN A 600 -16.05 36.52 -6.35
CA GLN A 600 -15.29 36.71 -5.12
C GLN A 600 -13.80 36.91 -5.40
N ILE A 601 -13.21 36.13 -6.31
CA ILE A 601 -11.80 36.28 -6.69
C ILE A 601 -11.54 37.66 -7.31
N GLY A 602 -12.38 38.10 -8.26
CA GLY A 602 -12.26 39.42 -8.88
C GLY A 602 -12.40 40.57 -7.89
N LYS A 603 -13.37 40.47 -6.97
CA LYS A 603 -13.54 41.44 -5.87
C LYS A 603 -12.27 41.57 -5.04
N GLN A 604 -11.69 40.45 -4.59
CA GLN A 604 -10.46 40.47 -3.79
C GLN A 604 -9.26 41.05 -4.55
N ILE A 605 -9.14 40.79 -5.86
CA ILE A 605 -8.07 41.39 -6.68
C ILE A 605 -8.24 42.91 -6.76
N ASN A 606 -9.46 43.38 -7.00
CA ASN A 606 -9.75 44.82 -7.06
C ASN A 606 -9.46 45.53 -5.74
N GLU A 607 -9.82 44.93 -4.60
CA GLU A 607 -9.48 45.41 -3.25
C GLU A 607 -7.96 45.52 -3.01
N ILE A 608 -7.17 44.59 -3.55
CA ILE A 608 -5.71 44.63 -3.47
C ILE A 608 -5.15 45.74 -4.35
N LEU A 609 -5.66 45.90 -5.57
CA LEU A 609 -5.22 46.90 -6.54
C LEU A 609 -5.57 48.33 -6.10
N SER A 610 -6.72 48.52 -5.44
CA SER A 610 -7.12 49.82 -4.89
C SER A 610 -6.30 50.24 -3.67
N LYS A 611 -5.45 49.35 -3.14
CA LYS A 611 -4.64 49.53 -1.92
C LYS A 611 -5.49 49.86 -0.69
N ASP A 612 -6.73 49.36 -0.64
CA ASP A 612 -7.61 49.60 0.49
C ASP A 612 -7.11 48.85 1.74
N THR A 613 -6.46 49.60 2.64
CA THR A 613 -5.88 49.07 3.89
C THR A 613 -6.92 48.67 4.92
N ASP A 614 -8.21 48.96 4.73
CA ASP A 614 -9.25 48.49 5.65
C ASP A 614 -9.76 47.09 5.29
N THR A 615 -9.40 46.58 4.10
CA THR A 615 -9.70 45.21 3.67
C THR A 615 -8.98 44.18 4.53
N LYS A 616 -9.60 43.00 4.71
CA LYS A 616 -9.06 41.94 5.55
C LYS A 616 -7.65 41.48 5.13
N ILE A 617 -7.34 41.54 3.83
CA ILE A 617 -6.06 41.09 3.29
C ILE A 617 -4.94 42.11 3.54
N LEU A 618 -5.24 43.41 3.55
CA LEU A 618 -4.27 44.50 3.73
C LEU A 618 -4.26 45.12 5.13
N LYS A 619 -5.27 44.86 5.98
CA LYS A 619 -5.42 45.44 7.34
C LYS A 619 -4.18 45.34 8.22
N LYS A 620 -3.43 44.24 8.12
CA LYS A 620 -2.21 44.02 8.90
C LYS A 620 -1.02 44.91 8.48
N TYR A 621 -1.17 45.70 7.42
CA TYR A 621 -0.15 46.57 6.87
C TYR A 621 -0.45 48.06 7.07
N LYS A 622 -1.57 48.39 7.73
CA LYS A 622 -2.00 49.77 7.98
C LYS A 622 -0.99 50.60 8.79
N ASP A 623 -0.32 49.98 9.76
CA ASP A 623 0.60 50.63 10.70
C ASP A 623 2.08 50.22 10.50
N ASN A 624 2.46 49.71 9.33
CA ASN A 624 3.76 49.06 9.11
C ASN A 624 4.96 50.02 8.96
N ASP A 625 4.78 51.31 9.24
CA ASP A 625 5.82 52.30 9.14
C ASP A 625 6.76 52.25 10.37
N LEU A 626 8.07 52.28 10.10
CA LEU A 626 9.19 52.75 10.94
C LEU A 626 10.24 51.75 11.49
N LYS A 627 10.16 50.42 11.33
CA LYS A 627 11.29 49.51 11.71
C LYS A 627 11.83 48.71 10.52
N GLU A 628 13.07 49.00 10.11
CA GLU A 628 13.80 48.26 9.04
C GLU A 628 13.98 46.77 9.40
N THR A 629 14.08 46.44 10.70
CA THR A 629 14.23 45.07 11.20
C THR A 629 13.49 44.87 12.52
N ASP A 630 12.72 43.78 12.63
CA ASP A 630 12.02 43.36 13.84
C ASP A 630 12.98 42.69 14.85
N THR A 631 13.65 43.52 15.64
CA THR A 631 14.61 43.09 16.68
C THR A 631 13.96 42.27 17.80
N ASP A 632 12.69 42.54 18.10
CA ASP A 632 11.94 41.86 19.14
C ASP A 632 11.61 40.42 18.74
N LYS A 633 11.28 40.21 17.46
CA LYS A 633 11.10 38.87 16.90
C LYS A 633 12.41 38.10 16.81
N ILE A 634 13.54 38.74 16.46
CA ILE A 634 14.87 38.09 16.50
C ILE A 634 15.16 37.57 17.91
N THR A 635 15.01 38.43 18.92
CA THR A 635 15.28 38.06 20.32
C THR A 635 14.39 36.92 20.80
N ARG A 636 13.09 36.96 20.46
CA ARG A 636 12.14 35.88 20.80
C ARG A 636 12.46 34.56 20.09
N ASP A 637 12.77 34.59 18.79
CA ASP A 637 13.09 33.38 18.04
C ASP A 637 14.41 32.74 18.52
N LEU A 638 15.42 33.54 18.89
CA LEU A 638 16.66 33.03 19.49
C LEU A 638 16.44 32.44 20.89
N ALA A 639 15.61 33.08 21.73
CA ALA A 639 15.26 32.52 23.04
C ALA A 639 14.52 31.18 22.91
N ARG A 640 13.62 31.07 21.93
CA ARG A 640 12.95 29.80 21.60
C ARG A 640 13.93 28.73 21.11
N ASP A 641 14.88 29.09 20.23
CA ASP A 641 15.93 28.17 19.80
C ASP A 641 16.73 27.63 21.00
N LYS A 642 17.05 28.49 21.99
CA LYS A 642 17.72 28.07 23.23
C LYS A 642 16.88 27.07 24.02
N GLU A 643 15.60 27.39 24.27
CA GLU A 643 14.68 26.53 25.02
C GLU A 643 14.51 25.15 24.34
N GLU A 644 14.47 25.11 23.01
CA GLU A 644 14.39 23.85 22.26
C GLU A 644 15.65 22.98 22.46
N ILE A 645 16.84 23.58 22.49
CA ILE A 645 18.10 22.86 22.74
C ILE A 645 18.15 22.33 24.18
N GLU A 646 17.78 23.15 25.16
CA GLU A 646 17.72 22.75 26.58
C GLU A 646 16.75 21.59 26.80
N LYS A 647 15.59 21.62 26.13
CA LYS A 647 14.62 20.53 26.13
C LYS A 647 15.22 19.25 25.54
N LEU A 648 15.92 19.33 24.42
CA LEU A 648 16.57 18.17 23.80
C LEU A 648 17.64 17.57 24.73
N ILE A 649 18.42 18.40 25.43
CA ILE A 649 19.40 17.94 26.43
C ILE A 649 18.69 17.20 27.58
N LEU A 650 17.59 17.76 28.09
CA LEU A 650 16.79 17.12 29.14
C LEU A 650 16.22 15.77 28.70
N GLU A 651 15.70 15.69 27.48
CA GLU A 651 15.21 14.43 26.90
C GLU A 651 16.32 13.37 26.80
N GLN A 652 17.56 13.74 26.48
CA GLN A 652 18.69 12.79 26.46
C GLN A 652 19.04 12.29 27.86
N LYS A 653 19.05 13.19 28.86
CA LYS A 653 19.31 12.81 30.26
C LYS A 653 18.26 11.81 30.75
N GLN A 654 16.98 12.09 30.50
CA GLN A 654 15.89 11.18 30.85
C GLN A 654 16.05 9.79 30.19
N ARG A 655 16.42 9.72 28.90
CA ARG A 655 16.69 8.44 28.23
C ARG A 655 17.85 7.67 28.85
N ALA A 656 18.91 8.37 29.27
CA ALA A 656 20.05 7.77 29.94
C ALA A 656 19.67 7.24 31.33
N ASP A 657 18.90 8.01 32.09
CA ASP A 657 18.41 7.62 33.41
C ASP A 657 17.51 6.38 33.32
N ASP A 658 16.55 6.36 32.39
CA ASP A 658 15.68 5.20 32.14
C ASP A 658 16.48 3.94 31.76
N TYR A 659 17.51 4.10 30.93
CA TYR A 659 18.39 3.00 30.54
C TYR A 659 19.24 2.48 31.71
N ASN A 660 19.88 3.38 32.47
CA ASN A 660 20.70 3.02 33.63
C ASN A 660 19.85 2.40 34.76
N TYR A 661 18.64 2.91 35.00
CA TYR A 661 17.67 2.36 35.96
C TYR A 661 17.28 0.92 35.62
N THR A 662 17.20 0.59 34.32
CA THR A 662 16.91 -0.77 33.84
C THR A 662 18.07 -1.76 34.10
N SER A 663 19.30 -1.27 34.27
CA SER A 663 20.51 -2.07 34.45
C SER A 663 20.89 -2.38 35.91
N SER A 664 20.30 -1.67 36.90
CA SER A 664 20.85 -1.60 38.26
C SER A 664 20.03 -2.26 39.39
N THR A 665 18.80 -2.77 39.19
CA THR A 665 17.98 -3.26 40.33
C THR A 665 17.25 -4.61 40.12
N LYS A 666 17.36 -5.46 41.16
CA LYS A 666 16.82 -6.84 41.28
C LYS A 666 15.50 -6.93 42.07
N PHE A 667 14.89 -5.82 42.48
CA PHE A 667 13.72 -5.83 43.36
C PHE A 667 12.52 -5.07 42.79
N ASN A 668 11.33 -5.60 43.09
CA ASN A 668 9.98 -5.12 42.79
C ASN A 668 9.91 -3.61 42.49
N ILE A 669 9.50 -3.23 41.26
CA ILE A 669 8.73 -2.00 40.93
C ILE A 669 8.39 -1.96 39.42
N ASP A 670 7.32 -1.20 39.13
CA ASP A 670 6.62 -0.85 37.89
C ASP A 670 7.28 -1.24 36.55
N LYS A 671 6.60 -2.15 35.81
CA LYS A 671 7.06 -2.64 34.50
C LYS A 671 7.12 -1.54 33.42
N SER A 672 6.53 -0.37 33.67
CA SER A 672 6.35 0.71 32.69
C SER A 672 7.65 1.42 32.26
N ARG A 673 8.72 1.42 33.07
CA ARG A 673 9.95 2.21 32.83
C ARG A 673 11.17 1.44 32.27
N LYS A 674 11.02 0.17 31.87
CA LYS A 674 12.16 -0.65 31.42
C LYS A 674 12.58 -0.33 29.98
N ARG A 675 13.71 0.37 29.81
CA ARG A 675 14.30 0.71 28.51
C ARG A 675 15.46 -0.23 28.15
N LYS A 676 15.33 -0.97 27.04
CA LYS A 676 16.33 -2.00 26.62
C LYS A 676 17.57 -1.43 25.93
N HIS A 677 17.44 -0.30 25.24
CA HIS A 677 18.51 0.35 24.50
C HIS A 677 18.49 1.84 24.79
N LEU A 678 19.66 2.48 24.88
CA LEU A 678 19.74 3.92 25.08
C LEU A 678 19.03 4.69 23.95
N LEU A 679 19.27 4.30 22.69
CA LEU A 679 18.51 4.73 21.53
C LEU A 679 18.02 3.52 20.72
N PHE A 680 16.74 3.47 20.40
CA PHE A 680 16.17 2.55 19.43
C PHE A 680 16.44 3.06 18.00
N ASN A 681 16.42 2.15 17.02
CA ASN A 681 16.68 2.48 15.60
C ASN A 681 15.77 3.60 15.06
N ALA A 682 14.49 3.63 15.46
CA ALA A 682 13.57 4.68 15.05
C ALA A 682 13.98 6.07 15.59
N GLU A 683 14.54 6.12 16.81
CA GLU A 683 15.04 7.36 17.41
C GLU A 683 16.36 7.78 16.78
N LYS A 684 17.28 6.84 16.50
CA LYS A 684 18.51 7.13 15.73
C LYS A 684 18.17 7.79 14.38
N GLY A 685 17.14 7.30 13.69
CA GLY A 685 16.65 7.91 12.45
C GLY A 685 16.13 9.34 12.63
N LYS A 686 15.30 9.60 13.65
CA LYS A 686 14.79 10.96 13.96
C LYS A 686 15.91 11.93 14.31
N ILE A 687 16.87 11.48 15.12
CA ILE A 687 18.05 12.25 15.51
C ILE A 687 18.92 12.55 14.28
N GLY A 688 19.16 11.57 13.40
CA GLY A 688 19.92 11.79 12.17
C GLY A 688 19.28 12.82 11.22
N VAL A 689 17.94 12.80 11.10
CA VAL A 689 17.18 13.81 10.35
C VAL A 689 17.31 15.19 10.99
N TRP A 690 17.20 15.27 12.32
CA TRP A 690 17.36 16.53 13.05
C TRP A 690 18.76 17.11 12.90
N LEU A 691 19.80 16.32 13.17
CA LEU A 691 21.20 16.73 13.04
C LEU A 691 21.53 17.24 11.64
N ALA A 692 21.16 16.52 10.59
CA ALA A 692 21.45 16.94 9.22
C ALA A 692 20.76 18.27 8.85
N ASN A 693 19.52 18.49 9.30
CA ASN A 693 18.80 19.75 9.05
C ASN A 693 19.37 20.91 9.85
N ASP A 694 19.70 20.70 11.13
CA ASP A 694 20.33 21.74 11.95
C ASP A 694 21.72 22.08 11.41
N ILE A 695 22.52 21.09 11.02
CA ILE A 695 23.81 21.33 10.37
C ILE A 695 23.65 22.14 9.07
N LYS A 696 22.69 21.78 8.22
CA LYS A 696 22.38 22.55 7.00
C LYS A 696 21.92 23.99 7.30
N ARG A 697 21.32 24.24 8.46
CA ARG A 697 20.88 25.58 8.87
C ARG A 697 22.06 26.54 8.99
N PHE A 698 23.17 26.11 9.58
CA PHE A 698 24.39 26.89 9.85
C PHE A 698 25.46 26.81 8.76
N MET A 699 25.22 26.07 7.67
CA MET A 699 26.11 26.09 6.51
C MET A 699 26.26 27.51 5.93
N PHE A 700 27.49 27.92 5.64
CA PHE A 700 27.76 29.16 4.91
C PHE A 700 27.11 29.15 3.52
N LYS A 701 26.77 30.34 3.01
CA LYS A 701 25.92 30.52 1.82
C LYS A 701 26.46 29.83 0.56
N GLU A 702 27.78 29.89 0.33
CA GLU A 702 28.40 29.26 -0.83
C GLU A 702 28.29 27.73 -0.79
N SER A 703 28.62 27.11 0.35
CA SER A 703 28.52 25.67 0.56
C SER A 703 27.06 25.20 0.48
N LYS A 704 26.15 25.95 1.11
CA LYS A 704 24.71 25.66 1.09
C LYS A 704 24.11 25.72 -0.31
N SER A 705 24.63 26.56 -1.21
CA SER A 705 24.20 26.64 -2.62
C SER A 705 24.62 25.41 -3.44
N LYS A 706 25.75 24.80 -3.08
CA LYS A 706 26.27 23.58 -3.69
C LYS A 706 25.63 22.33 -3.10
N TRP A 707 25.07 22.40 -1.88
CA TRP A 707 24.38 21.30 -1.19
C TRP A 707 23.19 20.74 -1.98
N LYS A 708 23.20 19.43 -2.24
CA LYS A 708 22.16 18.73 -3.02
C LYS A 708 21.34 17.78 -2.15
N GLY A 709 20.14 17.45 -2.61
CA GLY A 709 19.21 16.58 -1.88
C GLY A 709 19.78 15.18 -1.58
N TYR A 710 20.45 14.55 -2.55
CA TYR A 710 21.02 13.21 -2.35
C TYR A 710 22.13 13.18 -1.27
N GLN A 711 22.98 14.23 -1.22
CA GLN A 711 23.97 14.42 -0.16
C GLN A 711 23.28 14.58 1.22
N HIS A 712 22.18 15.34 1.26
CA HIS A 712 21.40 15.54 2.47
C HIS A 712 20.80 14.25 2.99
N THR A 713 20.19 13.45 2.11
CA THR A 713 19.58 12.17 2.48
C THR A 713 20.65 11.19 2.97
N GLU A 714 21.81 11.13 2.33
CA GLU A 714 22.90 10.26 2.78
C GLU A 714 23.45 10.72 4.14
N LEU A 715 23.64 12.03 4.36
CA LEU A 715 24.06 12.57 5.65
C LEU A 715 23.11 12.17 6.79
N GLN A 716 21.80 12.20 6.55
CA GLN A 716 20.79 11.75 7.53
C GLN A 716 20.98 10.28 7.91
N LYS A 717 21.28 9.43 6.92
CA LYS A 717 21.50 7.99 7.12
C LYS A 717 22.82 7.73 7.84
N LEU A 718 23.89 8.43 7.49
CA LEU A 718 25.19 8.28 8.15
C LEU A 718 25.13 8.64 9.63
N PHE A 719 24.37 9.66 10.02
CA PHE A 719 24.11 9.91 11.44
C PHE A 719 23.27 8.80 12.09
N ALA A 720 22.25 8.27 11.41
CA ALA A 720 21.45 7.17 11.94
C ALA A 720 22.29 5.88 12.16
N TYR A 721 23.30 5.67 11.31
CA TYR A 721 24.26 4.56 11.34
C TYR A 721 25.66 5.00 11.80
N PHE A 722 25.74 6.02 12.66
CA PHE A 722 27.01 6.64 13.08
C PHE A 722 28.05 5.63 13.54
N ASP A 723 27.62 4.65 14.34
CA ASP A 723 28.49 3.68 14.99
C ASP A 723 29.25 2.79 13.97
N THR A 724 28.67 2.54 12.79
CA THR A 724 29.27 1.71 11.72
C THR A 724 29.73 2.50 10.49
N SER A 725 29.35 3.78 10.38
CA SER A 725 29.58 4.61 9.18
C SER A 725 30.39 5.88 9.45
N LYS A 726 31.11 5.94 10.59
CA LYS A 726 31.86 7.11 11.03
C LYS A 726 32.91 7.59 10.02
N SER A 727 33.62 6.66 9.37
CA SER A 727 34.63 7.02 8.35
C SER A 727 34.00 7.70 7.13
N ASP A 728 32.84 7.22 6.71
CA ASP A 728 32.13 7.76 5.55
C ASP A 728 31.49 9.11 5.90
N LEU A 729 31.00 9.26 7.13
CA LEU A 729 30.54 10.54 7.66
C LEU A 729 31.67 11.59 7.70
N GLU A 730 32.85 11.20 8.19
CA GLU A 730 34.02 12.08 8.21
C GLU A 730 34.43 12.51 6.81
N LEU A 731 34.49 11.57 5.87
CA LEU A 731 34.84 11.83 4.48
C LEU A 731 33.83 12.78 3.82
N ILE A 732 32.54 12.52 3.99
CA ILE A 732 31.46 13.38 3.47
C ILE A 732 31.51 14.78 4.08
N LEU A 733 31.77 14.92 5.38
CA LEU A 733 31.90 16.23 6.02
C LEU A 733 33.20 16.96 5.65
N SER A 734 34.25 16.23 5.26
CA SER A 734 35.55 16.78 4.86
C SER A 734 35.58 17.21 3.38
N ASP A 735 35.05 16.37 2.48
CA ASP A 735 34.96 16.64 1.04
C ASP A 735 33.94 17.75 0.73
N MET A 736 32.91 17.86 1.56
CA MET A 736 31.95 18.93 1.47
C MET A 736 32.55 20.13 2.21
N VAL A 737 32.80 21.23 1.50
CA VAL A 737 33.41 22.50 1.97
C VAL A 737 32.66 23.12 3.15
N MET A 738 32.69 22.45 4.29
CA MET A 738 31.84 22.69 5.46
C MET A 738 32.66 23.25 6.62
N VAL A 739 33.99 23.14 6.56
CA VAL A 739 34.81 23.16 7.77
C VAL A 739 35.38 24.54 8.07
N LYS A 740 35.73 25.32 7.05
CA LYS A 740 36.60 26.49 7.27
C LYS A 740 35.94 27.60 8.10
N ASP A 741 34.60 27.67 8.12
CA ASP A 741 33.83 28.75 8.75
C ASP A 741 32.54 28.29 9.47
N TYR A 742 32.41 27.00 9.80
CA TYR A 742 31.24 26.52 10.55
C TYR A 742 31.38 26.90 12.04
N PRO A 743 30.30 27.33 12.74
CA PRO A 743 30.41 27.83 14.11
C PRO A 743 30.91 26.82 15.17
N ILE A 744 31.02 25.54 14.82
CA ILE A 744 31.34 24.41 15.69
C ILE A 744 32.32 23.49 14.94
N GLU A 745 33.36 23.00 15.61
CA GLU A 745 34.35 22.07 15.04
C GLU A 745 33.75 20.66 14.80
N LEU A 746 32.93 20.50 13.76
CA LEU A 746 32.15 19.30 13.48
C LEU A 746 33.01 18.04 13.29
N ILE A 747 34.11 18.14 12.52
CA ILE A 747 34.98 16.99 12.25
C ILE A 747 35.65 16.50 13.53
N ASP A 748 36.14 17.41 14.35
CA ASP A 748 36.73 17.08 15.64
C ASP A 748 35.71 16.42 16.56
N LEU A 749 34.46 16.90 16.56
CA LEU A 749 33.38 16.26 17.30
C LEU A 749 33.08 14.84 16.80
N VAL A 750 33.06 14.61 15.49
CA VAL A 750 32.90 13.27 14.92
C VAL A 750 34.07 12.37 15.34
N ARG A 751 35.31 12.83 15.20
CA ARG A 751 36.53 12.08 15.56
C ARG A 751 36.57 11.71 17.04
N LYS A 752 36.24 12.66 17.93
CA LYS A 752 36.23 12.47 19.39
C LYS A 752 35.06 11.62 19.88
N SER A 753 34.01 11.46 19.08
CA SER A 753 32.80 10.75 19.50
C SER A 753 32.84 9.27 19.14
N ARG A 754 32.54 8.39 20.10
CA ARG A 754 32.51 6.93 19.87
C ARG A 754 31.16 6.43 19.37
N THR A 755 30.08 7.07 19.79
CA THR A 755 28.70 6.67 19.45
C THR A 755 27.88 7.87 19.03
N LEU A 756 26.72 7.63 18.39
CA LEU A 756 25.78 8.71 18.05
C LEU A 756 25.38 9.55 19.28
N VAL A 757 25.19 8.92 20.44
CA VAL A 757 24.77 9.63 21.67
C VAL A 757 25.88 10.56 22.16
N ASP A 758 27.12 10.08 22.17
CA ASP A 758 28.28 10.88 22.54
C ASP A 758 28.43 12.10 21.60
N PHE A 759 28.27 11.88 20.29
CA PHE A 759 28.26 12.97 19.32
C PHE A 759 27.12 13.96 19.58
N LEU A 760 25.91 13.48 19.79
CA LEU A 760 24.74 14.33 20.00
C LEU A 760 24.87 15.20 21.25
N ASN A 761 25.34 14.64 22.36
CA ASN A 761 25.52 15.39 23.61
C ASN A 761 26.55 16.51 23.42
N LYS A 762 27.73 16.18 22.88
CA LYS A 762 28.77 17.18 22.60
C LYS A 762 28.33 18.23 21.59
N TYR A 763 27.55 17.84 20.57
CA TYR A 763 26.97 18.76 19.60
C TYR A 763 25.98 19.73 20.27
N LEU A 764 25.04 19.22 21.08
CA LEU A 764 24.05 20.04 21.77
C LEU A 764 24.70 21.03 22.74
N GLU A 765 25.74 20.61 23.48
CA GLU A 765 26.51 21.49 24.38
C GLU A 765 27.20 22.63 23.61
N ALA A 766 27.94 22.30 22.54
CA ALA A 766 28.59 23.30 21.70
C ALA A 766 27.57 24.25 21.03
N ARG A 767 26.43 23.71 20.60
CA ARG A 767 25.34 24.43 19.95
C ARG A 767 24.61 25.37 20.91
N LEU A 768 24.42 24.97 22.16
CA LEU A 768 23.86 25.82 23.22
C LEU A 768 24.80 26.99 23.53
N GLY A 769 26.09 26.71 23.75
CA GLY A 769 27.09 27.74 24.03
C GLY A 769 27.20 28.77 22.90
N TYR A 770 27.12 28.34 21.63
CA TYR A 770 27.07 29.25 20.50
C TYR A 770 25.84 30.19 20.53
N ILE A 771 24.64 29.66 20.77
CA ILE A 771 23.41 30.46 20.81
C ILE A 771 23.40 31.43 21.98
N GLU A 772 23.86 31.04 23.15
CA GLU A 772 23.96 31.93 24.31
C GLU A 772 24.88 33.13 24.04
N ASN A 773 26.01 32.88 23.37
CA ASN A 773 26.93 33.92 22.93
C ASN A 773 26.29 34.86 21.89
N VAL A 774 25.49 34.33 20.95
CA VAL A 774 24.75 35.15 19.97
C VAL A 774 23.68 35.98 20.68
N ILE A 775 22.87 35.39 21.56
CA ILE A 775 21.83 36.09 22.35
C ILE A 775 22.45 37.24 23.14
N THR A 776 23.57 36.99 23.81
CA THR A 776 24.27 38.01 24.61
C THR A 776 24.74 39.17 23.72
N ARG A 777 25.35 38.87 22.57
CA ARG A 777 25.78 39.90 21.61
C ARG A 777 24.61 40.66 21.00
N VAL A 778 23.49 40.01 20.72
CA VAL A 778 22.26 40.67 20.23
C VAL A 778 21.75 41.65 21.29
N LYS A 779 21.54 41.19 22.53
CA LYS A 779 21.06 42.04 23.64
C LYS A 779 21.96 43.26 23.88
N ASN A 780 23.27 43.07 23.82
CA ASN A 780 24.24 44.14 24.09
C ASN A 780 24.42 45.12 22.92
N SER A 781 24.04 44.75 21.70
CA SER A 781 24.29 45.57 20.51
C SER A 781 23.06 46.28 19.95
N ILE A 782 21.84 45.93 20.37
CA ILE A 782 20.60 46.62 19.94
C ILE A 782 20.74 48.14 20.15
N GLY A 783 20.40 48.93 19.12
CA GLY A 783 20.51 50.40 19.17
C GLY A 783 21.92 50.95 18.92
N THR A 784 22.94 50.09 18.74
CA THR A 784 24.32 50.50 18.47
C THR A 784 24.73 50.18 17.02
N PRO A 785 25.76 50.85 16.45
CA PRO A 785 26.32 50.50 15.14
C PRO A 785 26.80 49.05 15.03
N GLN A 786 27.19 48.43 16.15
CA GLN A 786 27.67 47.04 16.22
C GLN A 786 26.56 46.03 15.87
N PHE A 787 25.28 46.40 16.05
CA PHE A 787 24.14 45.54 15.69
C PHE A 787 24.17 45.13 14.22
N LYS A 788 24.70 45.98 13.32
CA LYS A 788 24.79 45.66 11.89
C LYS A 788 25.64 44.41 11.63
N THR A 789 26.69 44.20 12.42
CA THR A 789 27.55 43.01 12.33
C THR A 789 26.87 41.79 12.94
N VAL A 790 26.27 41.93 14.12
CA VAL A 790 25.53 40.85 14.80
C VAL A 790 24.32 40.40 13.99
N ARG A 791 23.61 41.34 13.35
CA ARG A 791 22.49 41.09 12.42
C ARG A 791 22.94 40.19 11.26
N LYS A 792 24.10 40.47 10.66
CA LYS A 792 24.65 39.63 9.57
C LYS A 792 24.93 38.20 10.05
N GLU A 793 25.46 38.05 11.27
CA GLU A 793 25.69 36.74 11.87
C GLU A 793 24.38 36.00 12.12
N CYS A 794 23.37 36.64 12.71
CA CYS A 794 22.05 36.05 12.91
C CYS A 794 21.44 35.56 11.59
N PHE A 795 21.58 36.35 10.52
CA PHE A 795 21.04 36.01 9.20
C PHE A 795 21.87 34.99 8.41
N ALA A 796 22.98 34.50 8.96
CA ALA A 796 23.65 33.32 8.43
C ALA A 796 22.77 32.06 8.60
N PHE A 797 21.98 31.98 9.69
CA PHE A 797 21.16 30.82 10.04
C PHE A 797 19.66 31.13 10.26
N LEU A 798 19.29 32.41 10.37
CA LEU A 798 17.91 32.92 10.31
C LEU A 798 17.60 33.52 8.93
N LYS A 799 16.35 33.40 8.47
CA LYS A 799 15.95 33.94 7.17
C LYS A 799 15.59 35.42 7.30
N GLU A 800 16.41 36.31 6.74
CA GLU A 800 16.23 37.78 6.80
C GLU A 800 14.82 38.25 6.40
N SER A 801 14.19 37.61 5.42
CA SER A 801 12.82 37.95 4.97
C SER A 801 11.75 37.81 6.06
N ASN A 802 12.04 37.08 7.14
CA ASN A 802 11.11 36.88 8.25
C ASN A 802 11.17 38.00 9.29
N TYR A 803 12.12 38.93 9.15
CA TYR A 803 12.41 40.00 10.13
C TYR A 803 12.47 41.39 9.47
N THR A 804 12.31 41.46 8.16
CA THR A 804 12.35 42.71 7.39
C THR A 804 10.96 43.05 6.88
N VAL A 805 10.52 44.30 7.08
CA VAL A 805 9.24 44.80 6.59
C VAL A 805 9.45 45.39 5.20
N ALA A 806 8.71 44.91 4.20
CA ALA A 806 8.73 45.47 2.84
C ALA A 806 7.70 46.60 2.71
N SER A 807 7.90 47.55 1.78
CA SER A 807 6.90 48.58 1.47
C SER A 807 5.56 47.99 1.03
N LEU A 808 4.47 48.74 1.21
CA LEU A 808 3.12 48.30 0.84
C LEU A 808 3.04 47.86 -0.63
N ASP A 809 3.63 48.62 -1.55
CA ASP A 809 3.66 48.27 -2.99
C ASP A 809 4.31 46.92 -3.24
N LYS A 810 5.46 46.66 -2.60
CA LYS A 810 6.18 45.39 -2.72
C LYS A 810 5.44 44.24 -2.04
N GLN A 811 4.62 44.52 -1.04
CA GLN A 811 3.74 43.53 -0.41
C GLN A 811 2.56 43.18 -1.31
N ILE A 812 1.93 44.18 -1.94
CA ILE A 812 0.86 44.00 -2.92
C ILE A 812 1.33 43.14 -4.09
N GLU A 813 2.49 43.48 -4.67
CA GLU A 813 3.11 42.69 -5.74
C GLU A 813 3.34 41.23 -5.32
N ARG A 814 3.86 41.02 -4.09
CA ARG A 814 4.03 39.66 -3.52
C ARG A 814 2.71 38.92 -3.34
N ILE A 815 1.64 39.59 -2.91
CA ILE A 815 0.32 38.96 -2.71
C ILE A 815 -0.24 38.50 -4.06
N LEU A 816 -0.23 39.36 -5.08
CA LEU A 816 -0.75 39.05 -6.42
C LEU A 816 0.09 37.98 -7.14
N SER A 817 1.37 37.86 -6.82
CA SER A 817 2.22 36.80 -7.36
C SER A 817 1.89 35.40 -6.82
N MET A 818 1.20 35.31 -5.68
CA MET A 818 0.83 34.06 -5.02
C MET A 818 -0.65 33.73 -5.26
N PRO A 819 -1.07 32.46 -5.16
CA PRO A 819 -2.49 32.13 -5.18
C PRO A 819 -3.24 32.83 -4.05
N LEU A 820 -4.37 33.45 -4.38
CA LEU A 820 -5.21 34.16 -3.42
C LEU A 820 -5.87 33.21 -2.42
N PHE A 821 -6.12 33.68 -1.20
CA PHE A 821 -6.93 32.93 -0.25
C PHE A 821 -8.37 33.43 -0.31
N ILE A 822 -9.28 32.57 -0.77
CA ILE A 822 -10.70 32.91 -0.85
C ILE A 822 -11.23 33.18 0.56
N GLU A 823 -12.04 34.22 0.70
CA GLU A 823 -12.66 34.54 1.97
C GLU A 823 -13.65 33.44 2.41
N ARG A 824 -13.74 33.27 3.72
CA ARG A 824 -14.56 32.22 4.35
C ARG A 824 -16.03 32.59 4.23
N GLY A 825 -16.88 31.63 3.91
CA GLY A 825 -18.33 31.85 3.76
C GLY A 825 -18.75 32.53 2.46
N PHE A 826 -17.92 32.57 1.41
CA PHE A 826 -18.25 33.29 0.16
C PHE A 826 -19.54 32.83 -0.56
N MET A 827 -20.05 31.62 -0.27
CA MET A 827 -21.26 31.08 -0.91
C MET A 827 -22.56 31.65 -0.36
N ASP A 828 -22.54 32.12 0.88
CA ASP A 828 -23.70 32.57 1.66
C ASP A 828 -23.37 33.89 2.38
N SER A 829 -24.20 34.91 2.16
CA SER A 829 -24.00 36.21 2.82
C SER A 829 -24.29 36.17 4.31
N LYS A 830 -25.10 35.22 4.78
CA LYS A 830 -25.43 35.06 6.20
C LYS A 830 -24.26 34.37 6.93
N PRO A 831 -23.92 34.79 8.16
CA PRO A 831 -22.83 34.19 8.90
C PRO A 831 -23.26 32.90 9.63
N THR A 832 -22.29 32.19 10.22
CA THR A 832 -22.55 31.05 11.11
C THR A 832 -22.44 31.42 12.60
N MET A 833 -22.24 32.70 12.91
CA MET A 833 -22.07 33.24 14.27
C MET A 833 -22.41 34.73 14.27
N LEU A 834 -23.28 35.14 15.19
CA LEU A 834 -23.68 36.53 15.42
C LEU A 834 -23.54 36.84 16.91
N GLU A 835 -22.97 37.99 17.24
CA GLU A 835 -22.81 38.42 18.63
C GLU A 835 -24.17 38.70 19.26
N GLY A 836 -24.41 38.22 20.48
CA GLY A 836 -25.64 38.43 21.23
C GLY A 836 -26.88 37.64 20.73
N LYS A 837 -26.82 36.94 19.60
CA LYS A 837 -27.93 36.16 19.04
C LYS A 837 -27.75 34.65 19.26
N SER A 838 -28.75 33.99 19.81
CA SER A 838 -28.78 32.53 19.94
C SER A 838 -29.24 31.86 18.64
N TYR A 839 -28.67 30.69 18.33
CA TYR A 839 -29.07 29.93 17.13
C TYR A 839 -30.57 29.56 17.13
N GLN A 840 -31.10 29.13 18.28
CA GLN A 840 -32.46 28.60 18.38
C GLN A 840 -33.54 29.66 18.13
N GLN A 841 -33.27 30.93 18.46
CA GLN A 841 -34.25 32.02 18.37
C GLN A 841 -34.17 32.82 17.06
N HIS A 842 -33.10 32.65 16.28
CA HIS A 842 -32.80 33.48 15.11
C HIS A 842 -32.30 32.64 13.93
N LYS A 843 -32.93 31.48 13.67
CA LYS A 843 -32.45 30.52 12.66
C LYS A 843 -32.29 31.16 11.27
N GLU A 844 -33.23 32.03 10.90
CA GLU A 844 -33.31 32.75 9.64
C GLU A 844 -32.12 33.68 9.37
N ASP A 845 -31.42 34.12 10.42
CA ASP A 845 -30.25 35.00 10.34
C ASP A 845 -28.95 34.24 10.04
N PHE A 846 -28.96 32.91 10.11
CA PHE A 846 -27.78 32.06 9.88
C PHE A 846 -27.75 31.47 8.48
N ALA A 847 -26.55 31.12 8.01
CA ALA A 847 -26.35 30.47 6.71
C ALA A 847 -27.18 29.20 6.55
N ASP A 848 -27.78 29.00 5.38
CA ASP A 848 -28.77 27.93 5.16
C ASP A 848 -28.13 26.54 5.26
N TRP A 849 -26.91 26.39 4.76
CA TRP A 849 -26.12 25.15 4.91
C TRP A 849 -25.79 24.84 6.38
N PHE A 850 -25.64 25.88 7.20
CA PHE A 850 -25.35 25.75 8.63
C PHE A 850 -26.61 25.37 9.41
N VAL A 851 -27.76 25.95 9.07
CA VAL A 851 -29.07 25.55 9.60
C VAL A 851 -29.32 24.08 9.29
N HIS A 852 -29.15 23.65 8.04
CA HIS A 852 -29.30 22.26 7.63
C HIS A 852 -28.45 21.29 8.47
N TYR A 853 -27.16 21.60 8.64
CA TYR A 853 -26.27 20.81 9.52
C TYR A 853 -26.75 20.78 10.97
N LYS A 854 -27.22 21.92 11.50
CA LYS A 854 -27.65 22.05 12.90
C LYS A 854 -28.98 21.37 13.19
N GLU A 855 -29.84 21.23 12.19
CA GLU A 855 -31.14 20.57 12.31
C GLU A 855 -31.05 19.05 12.18
N ASN A 856 -29.93 18.51 11.68
CA ASN A 856 -29.71 17.07 11.67
C ASN A 856 -29.61 16.53 13.10
N SER A 857 -30.58 15.73 13.53
CA SER A 857 -30.61 15.05 14.83
C SER A 857 -30.13 13.59 14.78
N ASN A 858 -30.29 12.93 13.64
CA ASN A 858 -30.16 11.48 13.51
C ASN A 858 -28.72 11.05 13.21
N TYR A 859 -27.80 11.19 14.17
CA TYR A 859 -26.41 10.75 14.04
C TYR A 859 -26.23 9.25 14.35
N GLN A 860 -25.08 8.67 13.96
CA GLN A 860 -24.67 7.35 14.42
C GLN A 860 -24.65 7.28 15.95
N ASN A 861 -25.05 6.12 16.51
CA ASN A 861 -25.13 5.89 17.95
C ASN A 861 -23.80 6.19 18.69
N PHE A 862 -22.65 5.98 18.04
CA PHE A 862 -21.34 6.29 18.64
C PHE A 862 -21.06 7.78 18.90
N TYR A 863 -21.93 8.70 18.45
CA TYR A 863 -21.87 10.12 18.82
C TYR A 863 -22.72 10.47 20.04
N ASP A 864 -23.59 9.57 20.49
CA ASP A 864 -24.41 9.78 21.67
C ASP A 864 -23.54 9.65 22.93
N THR A 865 -23.40 10.75 23.67
CA THR A 865 -22.58 10.78 24.89
C THR A 865 -23.24 10.08 26.08
N GLU A 866 -24.53 9.79 26.03
CA GLU A 866 -25.22 8.99 27.05
C GLU A 866 -24.84 7.50 26.92
N VAL A 867 -24.60 7.05 25.69
CA VAL A 867 -24.16 5.68 25.38
C VAL A 867 -22.62 5.57 25.39
N TYR A 868 -21.94 6.54 24.79
CA TYR A 868 -20.49 6.59 24.59
C TYR A 868 -19.86 7.81 25.28
N GLU A 869 -19.64 7.68 26.59
CA GLU A 869 -19.02 8.71 27.42
C GLU A 869 -17.61 9.14 26.95
N ILE A 870 -17.39 10.46 26.86
CA ILE A 870 -16.12 11.06 26.44
C ILE A 870 -15.29 11.46 27.67
N ILE A 871 -14.17 10.77 27.88
CA ILE A 871 -13.23 10.97 28.98
C ILE A 871 -12.12 11.95 28.55
N THR A 872 -11.90 13.02 29.33
CA THR A 872 -10.84 14.02 29.07
C THR A 872 -10.14 14.44 30.35
N GLU A 873 -8.87 14.86 30.24
CA GLU A 873 -8.05 15.25 31.40
C GLU A 873 -8.46 16.59 32.01
N ASP A 874 -8.86 17.56 31.17
CA ASP A 874 -9.26 18.90 31.60
C ASP A 874 -10.31 19.56 30.69
N LYS A 875 -10.89 20.68 31.15
CA LYS A 875 -11.91 21.45 30.41
C LYS A 875 -11.42 22.02 29.07
N ARG A 876 -10.13 22.33 28.95
CA ARG A 876 -9.54 22.91 27.73
C ARG A 876 -9.42 21.84 26.65
N GLU A 877 -8.97 20.64 27.02
CA GLU A 877 -8.98 19.46 26.16
C GLU A 877 -10.41 19.07 25.80
N GLN A 878 -11.36 19.08 26.75
CA GLN A 878 -12.78 18.83 26.47
C GLN A 878 -13.33 19.76 25.37
N ALA A 879 -13.04 21.06 25.44
CA ALA A 879 -13.44 22.02 24.42
C ALA A 879 -12.79 21.73 23.03
N LYS A 880 -11.50 21.35 23.01
CA LYS A 880 -10.80 20.97 21.77
C LYS A 880 -11.37 19.70 21.15
N VAL A 881 -11.64 18.69 21.97
CA VAL A 881 -12.22 17.40 21.55
C VAL A 881 -13.62 17.64 21.00
N THR A 882 -14.47 18.38 21.73
CA THR A 882 -15.83 18.74 21.31
C THR A 882 -15.83 19.45 19.95
N LYS A 883 -14.90 20.39 19.72
CA LYS A 883 -14.77 21.08 18.43
C LYS A 883 -14.45 20.13 17.29
N LYS A 884 -13.55 19.16 17.52
CA LYS A 884 -13.19 18.14 16.52
C LYS A 884 -14.34 17.17 16.25
N ILE A 885 -15.07 16.75 17.29
CA ILE A 885 -16.27 15.90 17.15
C ILE A 885 -17.32 16.63 16.30
N LYS A 886 -17.63 17.89 16.60
CA LYS A 886 -18.58 18.69 15.81
C LYS A 886 -18.15 18.89 14.35
N GLN A 887 -16.84 19.05 14.12
CA GLN A 887 -16.30 19.10 12.76
C GLN A 887 -16.54 17.77 12.02
N GLN A 888 -16.36 16.63 12.70
CA GLN A 888 -16.59 15.32 12.09
C GLN A 888 -18.08 15.05 11.84
N GLN A 889 -18.95 15.40 12.78
CA GLN A 889 -20.41 15.33 12.60
C GLN A 889 -20.86 16.12 11.36
N LYS A 890 -20.32 17.34 11.20
CA LYS A 890 -20.56 18.13 10.00
C LYS A 890 -20.07 17.41 8.74
N ASN A 891 -18.83 16.92 8.72
CA ASN A 891 -18.32 16.16 7.58
C ASN A 891 -19.20 14.95 7.25
N ASP A 892 -19.72 14.25 8.26
CA ASP A 892 -20.55 13.05 8.09
C ASP A 892 -21.91 13.41 7.46
N VAL A 893 -22.56 14.50 7.88
CA VAL A 893 -23.81 15.01 7.25
C VAL A 893 -23.61 15.28 5.76
N PHE A 894 -22.54 15.99 5.40
CA PHE A 894 -22.28 16.30 3.99
C PHE A 894 -21.77 15.10 3.18
N THR A 895 -21.15 14.11 3.84
CA THR A 895 -20.84 12.82 3.20
C THR A 895 -22.10 12.04 2.90
N LEU A 896 -23.08 12.04 3.80
CA LEU A 896 -24.39 11.42 3.58
C LEU A 896 -25.13 12.06 2.40
N MET A 897 -25.09 13.39 2.26
CA MET A 897 -25.67 14.06 1.08
C MET A 897 -25.06 13.55 -0.22
N MET A 898 -23.73 13.41 -0.28
CA MET A 898 -23.04 12.85 -1.45
C MET A 898 -23.45 11.39 -1.70
N VAL A 899 -23.50 10.58 -0.64
CA VAL A 899 -23.92 9.16 -0.72
C VAL A 899 -25.34 9.04 -1.28
N ASN A 900 -26.30 9.80 -0.74
CA ASN A 900 -27.69 9.75 -1.19
C ASN A 900 -27.82 10.17 -2.66
N TYR A 901 -27.10 11.21 -3.09
CA TYR A 901 -27.05 11.59 -4.50
C TYR A 901 -26.48 10.47 -5.38
N MET A 902 -25.40 9.81 -4.95
CA MET A 902 -24.80 8.71 -5.72
C MET A 902 -25.70 7.46 -5.77
N LEU A 903 -26.49 7.19 -4.74
CA LEU A 903 -27.45 6.08 -4.76
C LEU A 903 -28.54 6.32 -5.80
N GLU A 904 -29.03 7.55 -5.90
CA GLU A 904 -30.02 7.96 -6.91
C GLU A 904 -29.39 7.98 -8.31
N GLU A 905 -28.20 8.56 -8.47
CA GLU A 905 -27.62 8.78 -9.80
C GLU A 905 -26.83 7.59 -10.36
N VAL A 906 -26.07 6.88 -9.53
CA VAL A 906 -25.21 5.76 -9.95
C VAL A 906 -25.98 4.45 -9.92
N LEU A 907 -26.71 4.18 -8.83
CA LEU A 907 -27.42 2.92 -8.63
C LEU A 907 -28.91 2.99 -9.02
N LYS A 908 -29.39 4.16 -9.47
CA LYS A 908 -30.78 4.38 -9.90
C LYS A 908 -31.81 3.97 -8.86
N LEU A 909 -31.47 4.11 -7.57
CA LEU A 909 -32.39 3.83 -6.47
C LEU A 909 -33.43 4.97 -6.34
N PRO A 910 -34.70 4.65 -5.99
CA PRO A 910 -35.72 5.65 -5.74
C PRO A 910 -35.34 6.58 -4.57
N SER A 911 -35.76 7.86 -4.63
CA SER A 911 -35.49 8.83 -3.55
C SER A 911 -36.10 8.44 -2.19
N ASN A 912 -37.09 7.56 -2.17
CA ASN A 912 -37.66 7.03 -0.92
C ASN A 912 -36.68 6.08 -0.18
N ASP A 913 -35.61 5.64 -0.83
CA ASP A 913 -34.56 4.78 -0.26
C ASP A 913 -33.34 5.57 0.24
N ARG A 914 -33.46 6.89 0.40
CA ARG A 914 -32.42 7.72 1.04
C ARG A 914 -32.12 7.24 2.45
N LEU A 915 -30.87 7.37 2.85
CA LEU A 915 -30.36 6.89 4.12
C LEU A 915 -30.26 8.03 5.13
N SER A 916 -30.26 7.66 6.41
CA SER A 916 -29.87 8.52 7.53
C SER A 916 -28.62 8.02 8.24
N LEU A 917 -27.91 8.92 8.96
CA LEU A 917 -26.63 8.54 9.57
C LEU A 917 -26.80 7.46 10.66
N ASN A 918 -27.88 7.48 11.43
CA ASN A 918 -28.19 6.47 12.44
C ASN A 918 -28.34 5.04 11.87
N GLU A 919 -28.56 4.88 10.57
CA GLU A 919 -28.68 3.58 9.89
C GLU A 919 -27.34 2.98 9.45
N LEU A 920 -26.26 3.77 9.48
CA LEU A 920 -24.96 3.38 8.90
C LEU A 920 -24.05 2.63 9.88
N TYR A 921 -24.41 2.56 11.16
CA TYR A 921 -23.66 1.84 12.19
C TYR A 921 -24.62 1.01 13.04
N GLN A 922 -24.25 -0.25 13.28
CA GLN A 922 -24.92 -1.15 14.22
C GLN A 922 -23.87 -1.86 15.05
N THR A 923 -24.12 -2.05 16.34
CA THR A 923 -23.24 -2.87 17.18
C THR A 923 -23.37 -4.35 16.82
N LYS A 924 -22.46 -5.18 17.35
CA LYS A 924 -22.54 -6.64 17.19
C LYS A 924 -23.81 -7.20 17.83
N GLU A 925 -24.16 -6.72 19.01
CA GLU A 925 -25.36 -7.14 19.75
C GLU A 925 -26.64 -6.79 18.97
N GLU A 926 -26.75 -5.55 18.48
CA GLU A 926 -27.88 -5.11 17.65
C GLU A 926 -28.05 -5.98 16.41
N ARG A 927 -26.95 -6.35 15.76
CA ARG A 927 -26.99 -7.24 14.59
C ARG A 927 -27.42 -8.66 14.93
N ILE A 928 -26.96 -9.23 16.04
CA ILE A 928 -27.39 -10.56 16.50
C ILE A 928 -28.90 -10.58 16.75
N VAL A 929 -29.42 -9.53 17.42
CA VAL A 929 -30.85 -9.38 17.64
C VAL A 929 -31.61 -9.25 16.32
N ASN A 930 -31.15 -8.37 15.42
CA ASN A 930 -31.76 -8.19 14.10
C ASN A 930 -31.77 -9.47 13.26
N LYS A 931 -30.71 -10.29 13.36
CA LYS A 931 -30.64 -11.61 12.71
C LYS A 931 -31.67 -12.57 13.28
N GLN A 932 -31.81 -12.62 14.60
CA GLN A 932 -32.81 -13.48 15.24
C GLN A 932 -34.23 -13.08 14.83
N VAL A 933 -34.54 -11.78 14.87
CA VAL A 933 -35.83 -11.25 14.42
C VAL A 933 -36.09 -11.62 12.96
N ALA A 934 -35.12 -11.44 12.07
CA ALA A 934 -35.28 -11.81 10.66
C ALA A 934 -35.49 -13.31 10.44
N LYS A 935 -34.89 -14.17 11.29
CA LYS A 935 -35.16 -15.62 11.27
C LYS A 935 -36.60 -15.93 11.69
N ASP A 936 -37.10 -15.22 12.69
CA ASP A 936 -38.43 -15.43 13.26
C ASP A 936 -39.54 -14.87 12.37
N THR A 937 -39.32 -13.74 11.69
CA THR A 937 -40.33 -13.05 10.86
C THR A 937 -40.22 -13.30 9.36
N GLN A 938 -39.11 -13.89 8.89
CA GLN A 938 -38.71 -13.94 7.47
C GLN A 938 -38.54 -12.57 6.79
N GLU A 939 -38.76 -11.47 7.51
CA GLU A 939 -38.58 -10.11 7.01
C GLU A 939 -37.20 -9.58 7.41
N ARG A 940 -36.41 -9.19 6.40
CA ARG A 940 -35.05 -8.69 6.61
C ARG A 940 -35.09 -7.20 6.98
N ASN A 941 -34.24 -6.78 7.92
CA ASN A 941 -34.03 -5.37 8.21
C ASN A 941 -33.35 -4.68 7.00
N LYS A 942 -34.17 -4.03 6.16
CA LYS A 942 -33.75 -3.26 4.98
C LYS A 942 -33.19 -1.88 5.32
N ASN A 943 -33.35 -1.43 6.57
CA ASN A 943 -32.88 -0.11 7.00
C ASN A 943 -31.36 -0.09 7.18
N TYR A 944 -30.70 -1.25 7.30
CA TYR A 944 -29.24 -1.31 7.32
C TYR A 944 -28.66 -1.28 5.90
N ILE A 945 -27.82 -0.28 5.61
CA ILE A 945 -27.21 -0.05 4.28
C ILE A 945 -26.65 -1.31 3.64
N TRP A 946 -25.85 -2.10 4.37
CA TRP A 946 -25.12 -3.21 3.79
C TRP A 946 -26.01 -4.40 3.41
N ASN A 947 -27.29 -4.36 3.78
CA ASN A 947 -28.31 -5.33 3.38
C ASN A 947 -29.12 -4.90 2.15
N LYS A 948 -28.95 -3.65 1.67
CA LYS A 948 -29.55 -3.21 0.41
C LYS A 948 -28.92 -3.95 -0.76
N VAL A 949 -29.76 -4.35 -1.70
CA VAL A 949 -29.38 -5.12 -2.90
C VAL A 949 -29.54 -4.29 -4.17
N VAL A 950 -28.64 -4.49 -5.12
CA VAL A 950 -28.65 -3.86 -6.45
C VAL A 950 -28.30 -4.89 -7.53
N ASP A 951 -28.78 -4.66 -8.75
CA ASP A 951 -28.38 -5.47 -9.89
C ASP A 951 -27.09 -4.88 -10.48
N LEU A 952 -26.08 -5.74 -10.70
CA LEU A 952 -24.75 -5.35 -11.14
C LEU A 952 -24.47 -5.90 -12.54
N GLN A 953 -23.92 -5.05 -13.42
CA GLN A 953 -23.42 -5.43 -14.74
C GLN A 953 -21.91 -5.14 -14.80
N LEU A 954 -21.12 -6.10 -15.29
CA LEU A 954 -19.67 -5.99 -15.43
C LEU A 954 -19.24 -6.36 -16.86
N CYS A 955 -18.01 -5.95 -17.23
CA CYS A 955 -17.38 -6.27 -18.53
C CYS A 955 -18.28 -5.88 -19.71
N GLU A 956 -18.64 -4.59 -19.81
CA GLU A 956 -19.50 -4.06 -20.88
C GLU A 956 -20.88 -4.75 -20.98
N GLY A 957 -21.38 -5.28 -19.86
CA GLY A 957 -22.68 -5.94 -19.77
C GLY A 957 -22.66 -7.44 -20.06
N LEU A 958 -21.49 -8.02 -20.40
CA LEU A 958 -21.33 -9.46 -20.61
C LEU A 958 -21.55 -10.28 -19.34
N VAL A 959 -21.39 -9.68 -18.15
CA VAL A 959 -21.61 -10.36 -16.87
C VAL A 959 -22.74 -9.66 -16.14
N ARG A 960 -23.80 -10.41 -15.81
CA ARG A 960 -24.95 -9.92 -15.04
C ARG A 960 -25.05 -10.64 -13.70
N ILE A 961 -25.28 -9.88 -12.64
CA ILE A 961 -25.42 -10.39 -11.28
C ILE A 961 -26.60 -9.70 -10.61
N ASP A 962 -27.67 -10.45 -10.35
CA ASP A 962 -28.89 -9.90 -9.77
C ASP A 962 -28.83 -9.91 -8.24
N LYS A 963 -29.49 -8.92 -7.60
CA LYS A 963 -29.67 -8.81 -6.13
C LYS A 963 -28.36 -8.86 -5.32
N VAL A 964 -27.30 -8.22 -5.81
CA VAL A 964 -26.00 -8.11 -5.13
C VAL A 964 -26.10 -7.14 -3.95
N LYS A 965 -25.73 -7.57 -2.76
CA LYS A 965 -25.62 -6.66 -1.60
C LYS A 965 -24.53 -5.61 -1.87
N LEU A 966 -24.75 -4.36 -1.45
CA LEU A 966 -23.77 -3.29 -1.65
C LEU A 966 -22.36 -3.65 -1.15
N LYS A 967 -22.25 -4.36 -0.03
CA LYS A 967 -20.96 -4.78 0.55
C LYS A 967 -20.17 -5.77 -0.32
N ASP A 968 -20.86 -6.50 -1.19
CA ASP A 968 -20.31 -7.63 -1.96
C ASP A 968 -19.94 -7.25 -3.40
N ILE A 969 -20.29 -6.04 -3.86
CA ILE A 969 -19.95 -5.53 -5.21
C ILE A 969 -18.45 -5.68 -5.51
N GLY A 970 -17.60 -5.36 -4.52
CA GLY A 970 -16.13 -5.46 -4.68
C GLY A 970 -15.64 -6.89 -4.93
N ASN A 971 -16.37 -7.91 -4.47
CA ASN A 971 -16.00 -9.32 -4.65
C ASN A 971 -16.16 -9.78 -6.11
N PHE A 972 -17.02 -9.11 -6.88
CA PHE A 972 -17.31 -9.46 -8.27
C PHE A 972 -16.46 -8.65 -9.27
N ARG A 973 -16.12 -7.39 -8.96
CA ARG A 973 -15.27 -6.55 -9.83
C ARG A 973 -13.85 -7.09 -10.04
N LYS A 974 -13.39 -8.05 -9.22
CA LYS A 974 -12.12 -8.75 -9.45
C LYS A 974 -12.05 -9.41 -10.85
N TYR A 975 -13.20 -9.81 -11.39
CA TYR A 975 -13.31 -10.46 -12.71
C TYR A 975 -12.94 -9.53 -13.87
N GLU A 976 -13.11 -8.21 -13.73
CA GLU A 976 -12.73 -7.23 -14.76
C GLU A 976 -11.22 -7.16 -15.01
N ASN A 977 -10.40 -7.75 -14.13
CA ASN A 977 -8.93 -7.69 -14.22
C ASN A 977 -8.26 -9.06 -14.33
N ASP A 978 -9.00 -10.16 -14.15
CA ASP A 978 -8.43 -11.50 -14.30
C ASP A 978 -8.18 -11.76 -15.79
N SER A 979 -6.92 -12.00 -16.17
CA SER A 979 -6.53 -12.19 -17.57
C SER A 979 -7.26 -13.36 -18.21
N ARG A 980 -7.56 -14.42 -17.44
CA ARG A 980 -8.29 -15.59 -17.94
C ARG A 980 -9.73 -15.24 -18.23
N VAL A 981 -10.37 -14.47 -17.35
CA VAL A 981 -11.75 -13.99 -17.55
C VAL A 981 -11.84 -13.10 -18.77
N LYS A 982 -10.95 -12.11 -18.90
CA LYS A 982 -10.88 -11.28 -20.09
C LYS A 982 -10.76 -12.10 -21.36
N GLU A 983 -9.92 -13.14 -21.33
CA GLU A 983 -9.70 -13.98 -22.50
C GLU A 983 -10.92 -14.83 -22.84
N PHE A 984 -11.45 -15.62 -21.90
CA PHE A 984 -12.56 -16.51 -22.24
C PHE A 984 -13.88 -15.77 -22.55
N LEU A 985 -14.07 -14.56 -22.04
CA LEU A 985 -15.21 -13.70 -22.42
C LEU A 985 -15.15 -13.31 -23.91
N THR A 986 -13.97 -13.34 -24.54
CA THR A 986 -13.83 -13.03 -25.97
C THR A 986 -14.10 -14.21 -26.90
N TYR A 987 -14.11 -15.45 -26.37
CA TYR A 987 -14.33 -16.64 -27.18
C TYR A 987 -15.74 -16.66 -27.80
N GLN A 988 -16.75 -16.24 -27.02
CA GLN A 988 -18.16 -16.22 -27.43
C GLN A 988 -18.81 -14.90 -27.00
N SER A 989 -19.06 -14.01 -27.95
CA SER A 989 -19.50 -12.62 -27.70
C SER A 989 -21.01 -12.46 -27.44
N ASP A 990 -21.80 -13.50 -27.67
CA ASP A 990 -23.27 -13.52 -27.57
C ASP A 990 -23.80 -14.05 -26.23
N ILE A 991 -22.91 -14.46 -25.33
CA ILE A 991 -23.26 -15.10 -24.06
C ILE A 991 -23.23 -14.08 -22.92
N VAL A 992 -24.31 -14.06 -22.13
CA VAL A 992 -24.37 -13.35 -20.86
C VAL A 992 -23.99 -14.31 -19.73
N TRP A 993 -22.89 -13.99 -19.05
CA TRP A 993 -22.30 -14.76 -17.98
C TRP A 993 -22.91 -14.41 -16.62
N SER A 994 -23.00 -15.41 -15.76
CA SER A 994 -23.26 -15.23 -14.33
C SER A 994 -21.94 -15.30 -13.55
N ALA A 995 -21.83 -14.57 -12.45
CA ALA A 995 -20.62 -14.64 -11.62
C ALA A 995 -20.52 -15.94 -10.80
N TYR A 996 -21.64 -16.36 -10.20
CA TYR A 996 -21.77 -17.53 -9.32
C TYR A 996 -23.11 -18.24 -9.60
N LEU A 997 -23.29 -19.47 -9.08
CA LEU A 997 -24.60 -20.13 -9.12
C LEU A 997 -25.49 -19.61 -8.01
N SER A 998 -26.65 -19.06 -8.38
CA SER A 998 -27.72 -18.80 -7.43
C SER A 998 -28.41 -20.10 -7.01
N ASN A 999 -28.82 -20.21 -5.74
CA ASN A 999 -29.56 -21.34 -5.18
C ASN A 999 -30.89 -21.66 -5.90
N GLU A 1000 -31.42 -20.72 -6.69
CA GLU A 1000 -32.70 -20.83 -7.43
C GLU A 1000 -32.53 -21.31 -8.88
N VAL A 1001 -31.31 -21.55 -9.38
CA VAL A 1001 -31.05 -21.89 -10.79
C VAL A 1001 -30.41 -23.27 -10.93
N ASP A 1002 -30.83 -23.98 -11.99
CA ASP A 1002 -30.42 -25.32 -12.38
C ASP A 1002 -28.90 -25.54 -12.28
N SER A 1003 -28.47 -26.64 -11.65
CA SER A 1003 -27.08 -26.94 -11.30
C SER A 1003 -26.15 -27.12 -12.51
N ASN A 1004 -26.70 -27.05 -13.73
CA ASN A 1004 -26.06 -27.35 -15.00
C ASN A 1004 -25.66 -26.12 -15.83
N LYS A 1005 -25.75 -24.88 -15.31
CA LYS A 1005 -25.25 -23.70 -16.05
C LYS A 1005 -23.71 -23.67 -16.11
N LEU A 1006 -23.15 -23.67 -17.32
CA LEU A 1006 -21.70 -23.55 -17.58
C LEU A 1006 -21.16 -22.13 -17.66
N TYR A 1007 -22.02 -21.16 -17.99
CA TYR A 1007 -21.63 -19.76 -18.14
C TYR A 1007 -21.56 -19.08 -16.77
N VAL A 1008 -20.76 -19.67 -15.88
CA VAL A 1008 -20.50 -19.22 -14.51
C VAL A 1008 -19.00 -19.03 -14.33
N ILE A 1009 -18.58 -17.79 -14.08
CA ILE A 1009 -17.17 -17.42 -13.99
C ILE A 1009 -16.44 -18.22 -12.90
N GLU A 1010 -17.02 -18.34 -11.70
CA GLU A 1010 -16.39 -19.07 -10.60
C GLU A 1010 -16.12 -20.53 -10.93
N ARG A 1011 -17.06 -21.21 -11.60
CA ARG A 1011 -16.87 -22.60 -12.02
C ARG A 1011 -15.78 -22.74 -13.09
N GLN A 1012 -15.73 -21.84 -14.07
CA GLN A 1012 -14.65 -21.85 -15.08
C GLN A 1012 -13.28 -21.69 -14.43
N LEU A 1013 -13.14 -20.77 -13.47
CA LEU A 1013 -11.89 -20.54 -12.76
C LEU A 1013 -11.51 -21.71 -11.85
N ASP A 1014 -12.46 -22.27 -11.10
CA ASP A 1014 -12.21 -23.42 -10.22
C ASP A 1014 -11.86 -24.67 -11.04
N ASN A 1015 -12.54 -24.88 -12.16
CA ASN A 1015 -12.23 -25.95 -13.11
C ASN A 1015 -10.82 -25.78 -13.68
N TYR A 1016 -10.49 -24.59 -14.18
CA TYR A 1016 -9.14 -24.26 -14.66
C TYR A 1016 -8.07 -24.56 -13.61
N GLU A 1017 -8.28 -24.12 -12.36
CA GLU A 1017 -7.34 -24.38 -11.27
C GLU A 1017 -7.20 -25.87 -10.97
N SER A 1018 -8.30 -26.63 -11.02
CA SER A 1018 -8.28 -28.09 -10.87
C SER A 1018 -7.49 -28.77 -11.98
N ILE A 1019 -7.81 -28.48 -13.25
CA ILE A 1019 -7.11 -29.04 -14.42
C ILE A 1019 -5.62 -28.71 -14.38
N ARG A 1020 -5.27 -27.45 -14.15
CA ARG A 1020 -3.88 -26.99 -14.10
C ARG A 1020 -3.08 -27.69 -12.99
N SER A 1021 -3.66 -27.78 -11.78
CA SER A 1021 -2.93 -28.28 -10.60
C SER A 1021 -2.96 -29.80 -10.44
N LYS A 1022 -3.94 -30.50 -11.02
CA LYS A 1022 -4.15 -31.93 -10.79
C LYS A 1022 -3.99 -32.81 -12.03
N GLU A 1023 -4.18 -32.26 -13.22
CA GLU A 1023 -4.28 -33.07 -14.44
C GLU A 1023 -3.23 -32.71 -15.50
N LEU A 1024 -3.20 -31.47 -15.99
CA LEU A 1024 -2.37 -31.12 -17.14
C LEU A 1024 -0.87 -31.38 -16.90
N LEU A 1025 -0.33 -30.95 -15.76
CA LEU A 1025 1.07 -31.20 -15.43
C LEU A 1025 1.37 -32.69 -15.23
N LYS A 1026 0.36 -33.49 -14.83
CA LYS A 1026 0.50 -34.94 -14.73
C LYS A 1026 0.65 -35.56 -16.11
N GLU A 1027 -0.20 -35.19 -17.08
CA GLU A 1027 -0.09 -35.67 -18.47
C GLU A 1027 1.24 -35.27 -19.11
N VAL A 1028 1.70 -34.04 -18.85
CA VAL A 1028 3.01 -33.52 -19.28
C VAL A 1028 4.13 -34.42 -18.75
N GLN A 1029 4.12 -34.76 -17.47
CA GLN A 1029 5.13 -35.63 -16.86
C GLN A 1029 5.06 -37.07 -17.37
N GLU A 1030 3.88 -37.56 -17.74
CA GLU A 1030 3.73 -38.88 -18.37
C GLU A 1030 4.32 -38.91 -19.78
N ILE A 1031 4.11 -37.86 -20.58
CA ILE A 1031 4.79 -37.70 -21.88
C ILE A 1031 6.31 -37.67 -21.67
N GLU A 1032 6.78 -36.85 -20.73
CA GLU A 1032 8.20 -36.75 -20.43
C GLU A 1032 8.79 -38.09 -19.98
N CYS A 1033 8.08 -38.86 -19.14
CA CYS A 1033 8.48 -40.20 -18.72
C CYS A 1033 8.62 -41.16 -19.92
N SER A 1034 7.62 -41.20 -20.78
CA SER A 1034 7.62 -42.06 -21.97
C SER A 1034 8.80 -41.74 -22.89
N VAL A 1035 8.94 -40.46 -23.27
CA VAL A 1035 10.02 -39.96 -24.13
C VAL A 1035 11.39 -40.16 -23.47
N TYR A 1036 11.51 -39.83 -22.18
CA TYR A 1036 12.76 -39.98 -21.45
C TYR A 1036 13.23 -41.43 -21.50
N ASN A 1037 12.35 -42.42 -21.41
CA ASN A 1037 12.76 -43.82 -21.45
C ASN A 1037 13.15 -44.30 -22.87
N GLN A 1038 12.59 -43.70 -23.93
CA GLN A 1038 12.80 -44.11 -25.32
C GLN A 1038 14.02 -43.46 -26.00
N VAL A 1039 14.34 -42.20 -25.68
CA VAL A 1039 15.40 -41.45 -26.37
C VAL A 1039 16.80 -41.90 -25.90
N ALA A 1040 17.70 -42.27 -26.82
CA ALA A 1040 19.06 -42.72 -26.45
C ALA A 1040 19.93 -41.58 -25.87
N ASN A 1041 19.91 -40.40 -26.48
CA ASN A 1041 20.67 -39.24 -26.04
C ASN A 1041 19.83 -38.36 -25.10
N LYS A 1042 19.93 -38.54 -23.78
CA LYS A 1042 19.17 -37.73 -22.82
C LYS A 1042 19.54 -36.24 -22.84
N GLU A 1043 20.74 -35.87 -23.30
CA GLU A 1043 21.15 -34.46 -23.36
C GLU A 1043 20.39 -33.67 -24.43
N SER A 1044 19.82 -34.32 -25.47
CA SER A 1044 19.00 -33.62 -26.46
C SER A 1044 17.65 -33.16 -25.92
N LEU A 1045 17.22 -33.70 -24.76
CA LEU A 1045 15.98 -33.33 -24.07
C LEU A 1045 16.10 -32.04 -23.24
N LYS A 1046 17.33 -31.52 -23.12
CA LYS A 1046 17.65 -30.34 -22.31
C LYS A 1046 17.83 -29.10 -23.17
N GLN A 1047 17.40 -27.96 -22.66
CA GLN A 1047 17.73 -26.63 -23.18
C GLN A 1047 18.52 -25.87 -22.11
N SER A 1048 19.72 -25.40 -22.45
CA SER A 1048 20.62 -24.72 -21.51
C SER A 1048 20.91 -25.53 -20.23
N GLY A 1049 20.99 -26.85 -20.35
CA GLY A 1049 21.29 -27.77 -19.24
C GLY A 1049 20.09 -28.16 -18.37
N ASN A 1050 18.89 -27.61 -18.62
CA ASN A 1050 17.67 -27.97 -17.90
C ASN A 1050 16.69 -28.72 -18.82
N GLU A 1051 15.89 -29.60 -18.24
CA GLU A 1051 14.82 -30.29 -18.95
C GLU A 1051 13.84 -29.29 -19.59
N ASN A 1052 13.41 -29.56 -20.82
CA ASN A 1052 12.57 -28.62 -21.56
C ASN A 1052 11.46 -29.32 -22.34
N PHE A 1053 10.20 -29.06 -22.00
CA PHE A 1053 9.07 -29.78 -22.60
C PHE A 1053 9.01 -29.66 -24.13
N LYS A 1054 9.40 -28.52 -24.73
CA LYS A 1054 9.49 -28.40 -26.20
C LYS A 1054 10.51 -29.39 -26.77
N GLN A 1055 11.66 -29.57 -26.13
CA GLN A 1055 12.64 -30.57 -26.56
C GLN A 1055 12.13 -32.00 -26.39
N TYR A 1056 11.39 -32.30 -25.33
CA TYR A 1056 10.76 -33.62 -25.17
C TYR A 1056 9.76 -33.92 -26.29
N VAL A 1057 8.92 -32.94 -26.63
CA VAL A 1057 7.97 -33.07 -27.73
C VAL A 1057 8.71 -33.26 -29.07
N LEU A 1058 9.72 -32.43 -29.36
CA LEU A 1058 10.44 -32.46 -30.64
C LEU A 1058 11.36 -33.67 -30.83
N GLN A 1059 11.98 -34.17 -29.76
CA GLN A 1059 12.91 -35.31 -29.82
C GLN A 1059 12.20 -36.66 -29.66
N GLY A 1060 11.02 -36.66 -29.04
CA GLY A 1060 10.29 -37.87 -28.68
C GLY A 1060 9.05 -38.15 -29.50
N LEU A 1061 8.26 -37.13 -29.83
CA LEU A 1061 6.96 -37.28 -30.51
C LEU A 1061 7.02 -36.92 -32.00
N LEU A 1062 8.13 -36.37 -32.48
CA LEU A 1062 8.31 -36.09 -33.90
C LEU A 1062 8.44 -37.41 -34.69
N PRO A 1063 7.61 -37.63 -35.74
CA PRO A 1063 7.68 -38.85 -36.54
C PRO A 1063 9.04 -39.08 -37.21
N ILE A 1064 9.45 -40.34 -37.31
CA ILE A 1064 10.71 -40.76 -37.92
C ILE A 1064 10.75 -40.30 -39.39
N GLY A 1065 11.76 -39.51 -39.75
CA GLY A 1065 11.98 -39.03 -41.12
C GLY A 1065 11.60 -37.57 -41.37
N MET A 1066 11.02 -36.86 -40.38
CA MET A 1066 10.79 -35.41 -40.44
C MET A 1066 11.93 -34.63 -39.78
N ASP A 1067 12.30 -33.47 -40.34
CA ASP A 1067 13.30 -32.55 -39.77
C ASP A 1067 12.62 -31.27 -39.25
N VAL A 1068 12.89 -30.92 -37.99
CA VAL A 1068 12.38 -29.69 -37.35
C VAL A 1068 12.77 -28.43 -38.13
N ARG A 1069 13.88 -28.46 -38.89
CA ARG A 1069 14.33 -27.32 -39.71
C ARG A 1069 13.41 -27.03 -40.91
N GLU A 1070 12.58 -27.99 -41.30
CA GLU A 1070 11.63 -27.86 -42.42
C GLU A 1070 10.24 -27.37 -41.96
N MET A 1071 10.03 -27.24 -40.65
CA MET A 1071 8.81 -26.75 -40.04
C MET A 1071 8.68 -25.22 -40.13
N LEU A 1072 7.47 -24.70 -40.31
CA LEU A 1072 7.20 -23.28 -40.57
C LEU A 1072 7.44 -22.40 -39.33
N ILE A 1073 7.11 -22.92 -38.14
CA ILE A 1073 7.03 -22.21 -36.87
C ILE A 1073 7.99 -22.84 -35.85
N LEU A 1074 7.97 -24.17 -35.70
CA LEU A 1074 8.76 -24.86 -34.68
C LEU A 1074 10.28 -24.85 -34.95
N SER A 1075 10.69 -24.54 -36.18
CA SER A 1075 12.09 -24.39 -36.63
C SER A 1075 12.81 -23.19 -36.01
N THR A 1076 12.08 -22.26 -35.40
CA THR A 1076 12.61 -21.02 -34.83
C THR A 1076 12.32 -20.91 -33.33
N ASP A 1077 13.13 -20.12 -32.60
CA ASP A 1077 12.87 -19.74 -31.20
C ASP A 1077 11.78 -18.64 -31.10
N VAL A 1078 10.71 -18.79 -31.87
CA VAL A 1078 9.68 -17.77 -32.00
C VAL A 1078 8.74 -17.77 -30.79
N LYS A 1079 8.33 -16.55 -30.41
CA LYS A 1079 7.44 -16.28 -29.30
C LYS A 1079 6.01 -16.58 -29.72
N PHE A 1080 5.19 -17.13 -28.83
CA PHE A 1080 3.78 -17.42 -29.11
C PHE A 1080 2.91 -16.14 -29.14
N LYS A 1081 2.85 -15.43 -30.26
CA LYS A 1081 1.97 -14.27 -30.50
C LYS A 1081 0.84 -14.61 -31.48
N LYS A 1082 0.01 -13.62 -31.76
CA LYS A 1082 -1.17 -13.71 -32.63
C LYS A 1082 -0.79 -14.01 -34.07
N GLU A 1083 0.29 -13.41 -34.56
CA GLU A 1083 0.75 -13.58 -35.94
C GLU A 1083 1.17 -15.02 -36.22
N GLU A 1084 1.78 -15.72 -35.26
CA GLU A 1084 2.18 -17.12 -35.42
C GLU A 1084 0.99 -18.07 -35.43
N ILE A 1085 -0.10 -17.79 -34.71
CA ILE A 1085 -1.30 -18.63 -34.73
C ILE A 1085 -1.99 -18.59 -36.09
N ILE A 1086 -1.96 -17.43 -36.76
CA ILE A 1086 -2.47 -17.31 -38.13
C ILE A 1086 -1.62 -18.14 -39.09
N GLN A 1087 -0.29 -18.15 -38.91
CA GLN A 1087 0.63 -18.98 -39.70
C GLN A 1087 0.48 -20.47 -39.40
N LEU A 1088 0.08 -20.84 -38.17
CA LEU A 1088 -0.11 -22.23 -37.75
C LEU A 1088 -1.21 -22.93 -38.57
N GLY A 1089 -2.25 -22.19 -38.94
CA GLY A 1089 -3.29 -22.70 -39.84
C GLY A 1089 -2.78 -23.11 -41.23
N GLN A 1090 -1.57 -22.70 -41.61
CA GLN A 1090 -0.91 -23.04 -42.88
C GLN A 1090 0.17 -24.12 -42.71
N ALA A 1091 0.50 -24.51 -41.47
CA ALA A 1091 1.48 -25.54 -41.17
C ALA A 1091 0.91 -26.95 -41.40
N GLY A 1092 1.78 -27.95 -41.53
CA GLY A 1092 1.36 -29.35 -41.63
C GLY A 1092 0.75 -29.87 -40.33
N GLU A 1093 -0.11 -30.89 -40.43
CA GLU A 1093 -0.87 -31.48 -39.30
C GLU A 1093 0.02 -31.86 -38.11
N VAL A 1094 1.19 -32.45 -38.36
CA VAL A 1094 2.16 -32.81 -37.31
C VAL A 1094 2.69 -31.58 -36.58
N GLU A 1095 3.02 -30.51 -37.31
CA GLU A 1095 3.50 -29.28 -36.69
C GLU A 1095 2.40 -28.59 -35.87
N GLN A 1096 1.15 -28.63 -36.35
CA GLN A 1096 -0.02 -28.12 -35.64
C GLN A 1096 -0.22 -28.83 -34.30
N ASP A 1097 -0.20 -30.16 -34.30
CA ASP A 1097 -0.36 -30.99 -33.11
C ASP A 1097 0.72 -30.70 -32.05
N LEU A 1098 1.99 -30.75 -32.45
CA LEU A 1098 3.12 -30.55 -31.55
C LEU A 1098 3.15 -29.12 -30.99
N TYR A 1099 2.84 -28.12 -31.82
CA TYR A 1099 2.72 -26.74 -31.37
C TYR A 1099 1.59 -26.58 -30.35
N SER A 1100 0.43 -27.19 -30.59
CA SER A 1100 -0.72 -27.13 -29.67
C SER A 1100 -0.39 -27.71 -28.29
N LEU A 1101 0.30 -28.86 -28.21
CA LEU A 1101 0.77 -29.42 -26.93
C LEU A 1101 1.65 -28.43 -26.17
N ILE A 1102 2.63 -27.85 -26.85
CA ILE A 1102 3.58 -26.90 -26.25
C ILE A 1102 2.87 -25.63 -25.79
N TYR A 1103 1.97 -25.09 -26.61
CA TYR A 1103 1.27 -23.84 -26.34
C TYR A 1103 0.29 -23.96 -25.17
N ILE A 1104 -0.55 -25.01 -25.16
CA ILE A 1104 -1.48 -25.28 -24.05
C ILE A 1104 -0.71 -25.43 -22.75
N ARG A 1105 0.34 -26.27 -22.72
CA ARG A 1105 1.19 -26.45 -21.54
C ARG A 1105 1.77 -25.13 -21.05
N ASN A 1106 2.31 -24.30 -21.94
CA ASN A 1106 2.95 -23.04 -21.57
C ASN A 1106 1.95 -22.01 -21.04
N LYS A 1107 0.75 -21.90 -21.64
CA LYS A 1107 -0.31 -21.01 -21.15
C LYS A 1107 -0.74 -21.38 -19.75
N PHE A 1108 -1.04 -22.65 -19.51
CA PHE A 1108 -1.44 -23.12 -18.18
C PHE A 1108 -0.32 -23.01 -17.14
N ALA A 1109 0.93 -23.29 -17.52
CA ALA A 1109 2.10 -23.09 -16.64
C ALA A 1109 2.32 -21.62 -16.24
N HIS A 1110 1.84 -20.66 -17.05
CA HIS A 1110 1.89 -19.23 -16.77
C HIS A 1110 0.58 -18.66 -16.23
N ASN A 1111 -0.34 -19.52 -15.78
CA ASN A 1111 -1.64 -19.12 -15.26
C ASN A 1111 -2.50 -18.31 -16.26
N GLN A 1112 -2.46 -18.68 -17.54
CA GLN A 1112 -3.16 -18.02 -18.64
C GLN A 1112 -4.01 -19.03 -19.41
N LEU A 1113 -5.07 -18.53 -20.04
CA LEU A 1113 -5.75 -19.26 -21.10
C LEU A 1113 -5.14 -18.90 -22.47
N PRO A 1114 -5.25 -19.81 -23.47
CA PRO A 1114 -4.94 -19.50 -24.86
C PRO A 1114 -5.71 -18.28 -25.37
N ILE A 1115 -5.18 -17.58 -26.38
CA ILE A 1115 -5.87 -16.40 -26.91
C ILE A 1115 -7.03 -16.79 -27.83
N LYS A 1116 -7.97 -15.88 -28.07
CA LYS A 1116 -9.13 -16.13 -28.95
C LYS A 1116 -8.75 -16.74 -30.31
N GLU A 1117 -7.70 -16.24 -30.97
CA GLU A 1117 -7.30 -16.76 -32.28
C GLU A 1117 -6.86 -18.24 -32.22
N PHE A 1118 -6.31 -18.68 -31.09
CA PHE A 1118 -5.97 -20.09 -30.89
C PHE A 1118 -7.21 -20.92 -30.55
N PHE A 1119 -8.17 -20.37 -29.81
CA PHE A 1119 -9.47 -21.01 -29.59
C PHE A 1119 -10.17 -21.26 -30.93
N ASP A 1120 -10.28 -20.23 -31.77
CA ASP A 1120 -10.88 -20.32 -33.11
C ASP A 1120 -10.12 -21.34 -33.99
N PHE A 1121 -8.78 -21.42 -33.88
CA PHE A 1121 -7.99 -22.45 -34.54
C PHE A 1121 -8.36 -23.87 -34.06
N CYS A 1122 -8.49 -24.08 -32.75
CA CYS A 1122 -8.81 -25.39 -32.20
C CYS A 1122 -10.22 -25.86 -32.57
N GLU A 1123 -11.21 -24.96 -32.55
CA GLU A 1123 -12.59 -25.24 -32.98
C GLU A 1123 -12.64 -25.75 -34.42
N ASN A 1124 -11.81 -25.19 -35.31
CA ASN A 1124 -11.79 -25.53 -36.73
C ASN A 1124 -10.99 -26.80 -37.07
N ASN A 1125 -9.96 -27.14 -36.28
CA ASN A 1125 -8.99 -28.19 -36.65
C ASN A 1125 -9.03 -29.44 -35.76
N TYR A 1126 -9.52 -29.35 -34.52
CA TYR A 1126 -9.57 -30.50 -33.61
C TYR A 1126 -11.00 -30.94 -33.33
N ARG A 1127 -11.74 -30.12 -32.58
CA ARG A 1127 -13.13 -30.36 -32.25
C ARG A 1127 -13.79 -29.08 -31.79
N SER A 1128 -15.10 -29.01 -31.98
CA SER A 1128 -15.90 -27.97 -31.36
C SER A 1128 -16.09 -28.25 -29.86
N ILE A 1129 -16.12 -27.20 -29.07
CA ILE A 1129 -16.45 -27.25 -27.65
C ILE A 1129 -17.91 -27.69 -27.51
N SER A 1130 -18.15 -28.63 -26.60
CA SER A 1130 -19.52 -29.08 -26.35
C SER A 1130 -20.26 -28.06 -25.49
N ASP A 1131 -21.58 -27.96 -25.67
CA ASP A 1131 -22.45 -27.05 -24.90
C ASP A 1131 -22.35 -27.25 -23.38
N ASN A 1132 -21.86 -28.43 -22.93
CA ASN A 1132 -21.76 -28.83 -21.54
C ASN A 1132 -20.34 -28.90 -20.97
N GLU A 1133 -19.35 -28.26 -21.61
CA GLU A 1133 -17.93 -28.37 -21.23
C GLU A 1133 -17.26 -27.04 -20.82
N TYR A 1134 -16.38 -27.09 -19.81
CA TYR A 1134 -15.57 -25.93 -19.41
C TYR A 1134 -14.37 -25.73 -20.35
N TYR A 1135 -13.91 -24.48 -20.55
CA TYR A 1135 -12.82 -24.22 -21.50
C TYR A 1135 -11.50 -24.90 -21.12
N ALA A 1136 -11.23 -25.07 -19.81
CA ALA A 1136 -10.02 -25.76 -19.39
C ALA A 1136 -10.08 -27.27 -19.63
N GLU A 1137 -11.26 -27.89 -19.48
CA GLU A 1137 -11.52 -29.27 -19.89
C GLU A 1137 -11.36 -29.43 -21.40
N TYR A 1138 -11.90 -28.49 -22.18
CA TYR A 1138 -11.77 -28.48 -23.64
C TYR A 1138 -10.31 -28.59 -24.10
N TYR A 1139 -9.45 -27.71 -23.58
CA TYR A 1139 -8.03 -27.76 -23.90
C TYR A 1139 -7.33 -29.02 -23.37
N MET A 1140 -7.79 -29.54 -22.23
CA MET A 1140 -7.24 -30.77 -21.66
C MET A 1140 -7.57 -32.00 -22.51
N GLU A 1141 -8.78 -32.09 -23.04
CA GLU A 1141 -9.17 -33.17 -23.95
C GLU A 1141 -8.43 -33.10 -25.28
N ILE A 1142 -8.22 -31.90 -25.84
CA ILE A 1142 -7.34 -31.71 -27.01
C ILE A 1142 -5.92 -32.16 -26.68
N PHE A 1143 -5.40 -31.78 -25.51
CA PHE A 1143 -4.06 -32.21 -25.08
C PHE A 1143 -3.95 -33.73 -25.00
N ARG A 1144 -4.98 -34.40 -24.45
CA ARG A 1144 -5.05 -35.88 -24.38
C ARG A 1144 -5.18 -36.53 -25.75
N SER A 1145 -6.03 -36.02 -26.63
CA SER A 1145 -6.23 -36.60 -27.96
C SER A 1145 -4.95 -36.54 -28.79
N ILE A 1146 -4.24 -35.41 -28.74
CA ILE A 1146 -2.94 -35.28 -29.39
C ILE A 1146 -1.93 -36.23 -28.73
N LYS A 1147 -1.84 -36.26 -27.39
CA LYS A 1147 -0.96 -37.21 -26.69
C LYS A 1147 -1.20 -38.65 -27.14
N GLU A 1148 -2.45 -39.11 -27.18
CA GLU A 1148 -2.82 -40.47 -27.58
C GLU A 1148 -2.46 -40.78 -29.03
N LYS A 1149 -2.59 -39.80 -29.93
CA LYS A 1149 -2.20 -39.91 -31.35
C LYS A 1149 -0.71 -40.22 -31.53
N TYR A 1150 0.15 -39.69 -30.66
CA TYR A 1150 1.61 -39.88 -30.70
C TYR A 1150 2.16 -40.83 -29.61
N ALA A 1151 1.29 -41.43 -28.79
CA ALA A 1151 1.70 -42.38 -27.74
C ALA A 1151 1.88 -43.82 -28.25
N ASN A 1152 1.34 -44.12 -29.45
CA ASN A 1152 1.55 -45.37 -30.20
C ASN A 1152 2.60 -45.18 -31.28
#